data_AF-A0A7X7UI39-F1
#
_entry.id   AF-A0A7X7UI39-F1
#
_cell.length_a   1.000
_cell.length_b   1.000
_cell.length_c   1.000
_cell.angle_alpha   90.00
_cell.angle_beta   90.00
_cell.angle_gamma   90.00
#
_symmetry.space_group_name_H-M   'P 1'
#
loop_
_entity.id
_entity.type
_entity.pdbx_description
1 polymer ?
#
loop_
_entity_poly.entity_id
_entity_poly.type
_entity_poly.pdbx_seq_one_letter_code
_entity_poly.pdbx_strand_id
1 'polypeptide(L)'
;MRSRVFLSLLVVILTTGAAFAASGGPNAAGYTWDDSTYTYSWIDISGTGTLITLSDDNYAGPFNIGFDFPFYGGTQTQFYAGSNGFITFGAGSSDLSNDCPLNSTTPYNIIALYWDDMDAGDTSAPTYYQTFGVTPNQYTVIQFQNLCNYPGGVGCDDVTAEIILFENGEIVLQYSDPSTEAGSGATVGINNSDGSDPLTVGCNSAFLSAGYAVWIGVADGLFLSGPDALDGYPDSDVTYTMSVFNNTGSKGTVDIDCTGNTWDTVCPSSIVVADGAVGTFDVVVTIPDTASPGDFDTVDVEVDLGGYSDDMTLTTSASADWILSGSLPTIATQDNAAVSYDGYIYRVGGYTLSGSGTNTIERYSATKGTWSLMANSTHTMDYTVAAAALNDKIYVTAGGIDGSTATPTVLLFQIYDITANTWADHGNVPAGGTWGAAMVAYDGYIYLLGGANTPGGGNLNSVYRYDPTGDSWTAMANMTNTPAFFCAFAYDGDIYTVGGVAGSTPTASGYIYDIAGNSWSADPISLPQTLWGMACIQGGTEGELLAVAGGVDASSALFAGSYLRDLSAKGTWDLYGDLVTPVYRTAGAQLGDYAFVVNGSTGGFTPTNIFQYNLMEGIADDDDDDDDDNDDNDDNDDNDDNDTTDDDTGDDDDNDDNDDNDDNDTTDDDTGTDDDDNDDVTDDDNDSGGDDDDDDSGCGC
;
A
#
# COMPACT_ATOMS: atom_id res chain seq x y z
N MET A 1 -37.91 5.94 -47.56
CA MET A 1 -37.94 5.38 -48.94
C MET A 1 -36.52 5.32 -49.48
N ARG A 2 -36.07 4.12 -49.91
CA ARG A 2 -34.88 3.80 -50.76
C ARG A 2 -33.52 4.02 -50.08
N SER A 3 -32.83 3.02 -49.52
CA SER A 3 -32.19 1.80 -50.10
C SER A 3 -31.32 2.04 -51.34
N ARG A 4 -30.01 1.77 -51.21
CA ARG A 4 -29.15 1.02 -52.16
C ARG A 4 -27.72 0.86 -51.58
N VAL A 5 -27.29 -0.36 -51.22
CA VAL A 5 -26.64 -1.43 -52.02
C VAL A 5 -25.15 -1.51 -51.63
N PHE A 6 -24.81 -2.54 -50.85
CA PHE A 6 -23.46 -3.05 -50.68
C PHE A 6 -23.03 -3.75 -51.97
N LEU A 7 -21.86 -3.39 -52.51
CA LEU A 7 -21.16 -4.16 -53.53
C LEU A 7 -19.75 -4.46 -53.02
N SER A 8 -19.54 -5.70 -52.58
CA SER A 8 -18.23 -6.23 -52.20
C SER A 8 -17.30 -6.27 -53.40
N LEU A 9 -16.20 -5.52 -53.33
CA LEU A 9 -15.05 -5.71 -54.22
C LEU A 9 -13.88 -6.21 -53.37
N LEU A 10 -13.67 -7.53 -53.41
CA LEU A 10 -12.48 -8.18 -52.87
C LEU A 10 -11.30 -7.79 -53.78
N VAL A 11 -10.48 -6.85 -53.31
CA VAL A 11 -9.15 -6.60 -53.87
C VAL A 11 -8.15 -7.27 -52.94
N VAL A 12 -7.64 -8.42 -53.37
CA VAL A 12 -6.46 -9.05 -52.78
C VAL A 12 -5.25 -8.23 -53.25
N ILE A 13 -4.69 -7.41 -52.37
CA ILE A 13 -3.33 -6.88 -52.51
C ILE A 13 -2.49 -7.57 -51.43
N LEU A 14 -1.67 -8.53 -51.87
CA LEU A 14 -0.46 -8.92 -51.18
C LEU A 14 0.66 -8.03 -51.75
N THR A 15 1.21 -7.13 -50.94
CA THR A 15 2.64 -7.03 -50.57
C THR A 15 2.95 -5.70 -49.86
N THR A 16 3.84 -5.80 -48.86
CA THR A 16 4.56 -4.79 -48.06
C THR A 16 3.73 -3.98 -47.06
N GLY A 17 3.89 -4.33 -45.77
CA GLY A 17 3.41 -3.53 -44.65
C GLY A 17 4.13 -2.18 -44.63
N ALA A 18 3.36 -1.10 -44.74
CA ALA A 18 3.79 0.19 -44.26
C ALA A 18 3.60 0.17 -42.75
N ALA A 19 4.66 0.45 -41.99
CA ALA A 19 4.53 0.78 -40.57
C ALA A 19 3.57 1.98 -40.47
N PHE A 20 2.57 1.87 -39.60
CA PHE A 20 1.69 2.99 -39.30
C PHE A 20 2.46 3.95 -38.40
N ALA A 21 2.40 5.24 -38.72
CA ALA A 21 2.80 6.33 -37.84
C ALA A 21 2.13 6.18 -36.47
N ALA A 22 2.89 6.36 -35.40
CA ALA A 22 2.50 6.19 -34.00
C ALA A 22 3.10 7.28 -33.10
N SER A 23 2.46 7.49 -31.96
CA SER A 23 2.90 8.36 -30.88
C SER A 23 2.51 7.74 -29.54
N GLY A 24 3.20 8.10 -28.46
CA GLY A 24 2.92 7.60 -27.12
C GLY A 24 3.40 8.54 -26.01
N GLY A 25 3.07 8.19 -24.77
CA GLY A 25 3.11 9.11 -23.63
C GLY A 25 1.85 9.98 -23.54
N PRO A 26 1.85 11.02 -22.68
CA PRO A 26 2.94 11.43 -21.80
C PRO A 26 3.20 10.42 -20.68
N ASN A 27 4.43 10.39 -20.14
CA ASN A 27 4.69 9.80 -18.83
C ASN A 27 4.52 10.85 -17.71
N ALA A 28 4.79 10.52 -16.44
CA ALA A 28 4.54 11.43 -15.32
C ALA A 28 5.40 12.71 -15.39
N ALA A 29 6.58 12.64 -16.02
CA ALA A 29 7.43 13.78 -16.31
C ALA A 29 7.06 14.55 -17.60
N GLY A 30 5.97 14.18 -18.29
CA GLY A 30 5.47 14.87 -19.48
C GLY A 30 6.19 14.54 -20.79
N TYR A 31 7.08 13.55 -20.81
CA TYR A 31 7.72 13.10 -22.03
C TYR A 31 6.74 12.33 -22.91
N THR A 32 6.70 12.70 -24.18
CA THR A 32 5.98 12.01 -25.25
C THR A 32 6.97 11.54 -26.31
N TRP A 33 6.54 10.60 -27.14
CA TRP A 33 7.27 10.22 -28.34
C TRP A 33 6.36 10.23 -29.56
N ASP A 34 6.94 10.54 -30.71
CA ASP A 34 6.24 10.60 -32.00
C ASP A 34 7.20 10.19 -33.12
N ASP A 35 6.80 9.18 -33.90
CA ASP A 35 7.52 8.73 -35.10
C ASP A 35 6.86 9.19 -36.42
N SER A 36 5.72 9.87 -36.32
CA SER A 36 4.91 10.31 -37.46
C SER A 36 5.32 11.67 -38.01
N THR A 37 5.86 12.53 -37.15
CA THR A 37 6.21 13.92 -37.49
C THR A 37 7.71 14.14 -37.68
N TYR A 38 8.55 13.26 -37.16
CA TYR A 38 10.01 13.42 -37.24
C TYR A 38 10.58 12.83 -38.53
N THR A 39 11.41 13.60 -39.22
CA THR A 39 12.03 13.16 -40.49
C THR A 39 13.43 12.59 -40.21
N TYR A 40 13.64 11.33 -40.57
CA TYR A 40 14.96 10.70 -40.54
C TYR A 40 16.01 11.52 -41.30
N SER A 41 17.12 11.82 -40.62
CA SER A 41 18.22 12.64 -41.11
C SER A 41 19.52 12.28 -40.40
N TRP A 42 20.16 11.21 -40.90
CA TRP A 42 21.40 10.66 -40.37
C TRP A 42 22.56 11.66 -40.28
N ILE A 43 23.26 11.70 -39.14
CA ILE A 43 24.45 12.52 -38.93
C ILE A 43 25.70 11.64 -38.78
N ASP A 44 26.37 11.35 -39.90
CA ASP A 44 27.58 10.52 -39.88
C ASP A 44 28.77 11.25 -39.23
N ILE A 45 29.15 10.78 -38.04
CA ILE A 45 30.31 11.23 -37.26
C ILE A 45 31.44 10.20 -37.22
N SER A 46 31.36 9.11 -37.97
CA SER A 46 32.40 8.04 -37.96
C SER A 46 33.80 8.53 -38.35
N GLY A 47 33.88 9.62 -39.14
CA GLY A 47 35.14 10.23 -39.56
C GLY A 47 35.61 11.43 -38.73
N THR A 48 34.75 12.00 -37.88
CA THR A 48 35.00 13.28 -37.18
C THR A 48 34.79 13.23 -35.67
N GLY A 49 34.01 12.26 -35.19
CA GLY A 49 33.67 12.09 -33.80
C GLY A 49 34.81 11.53 -32.96
N THR A 50 34.67 11.70 -31.65
CA THR A 50 35.59 11.10 -30.69
C THR A 50 35.20 9.64 -30.49
N LEU A 51 36.15 8.73 -30.70
CA LEU A 51 35.95 7.29 -30.52
C LEU A 51 35.68 6.97 -29.04
N ILE A 52 34.60 6.26 -28.78
CA ILE A 52 34.28 5.59 -27.52
C ILE A 52 34.69 4.13 -27.67
N THR A 53 35.62 3.67 -26.81
CA THR A 53 36.06 2.28 -26.80
C THR A 53 35.18 1.49 -25.84
N LEU A 54 34.34 0.62 -26.39
CA LEU A 54 33.56 -0.36 -25.66
C LEU A 54 34.13 -1.76 -25.90
N SER A 55 33.83 -2.66 -24.97
CA SER A 55 34.01 -4.10 -25.14
C SER A 55 32.67 -4.76 -24.86
N ASP A 56 32.56 -6.06 -25.10
CA ASP A 56 31.44 -6.87 -24.62
C ASP A 56 31.20 -6.64 -23.11
N ASP A 57 29.93 -6.57 -22.70
CA ASP A 57 29.46 -6.28 -21.33
C ASP A 57 30.24 -5.17 -20.60
N ASN A 58 30.31 -3.98 -21.20
CA ASN A 58 31.10 -2.88 -20.66
C ASN A 58 30.43 -1.51 -20.87
N TYR A 59 30.91 -0.50 -20.14
CA TYR A 59 30.56 0.88 -20.37
C TYR A 59 31.79 1.78 -20.42
N ALA A 60 31.62 2.97 -20.99
CA ALA A 60 32.66 3.99 -21.05
C ALA A 60 32.09 5.36 -20.71
N GLY A 61 32.89 6.19 -20.06
CA GLY A 61 32.51 7.54 -19.64
C GLY A 61 33.12 7.94 -18.29
N PRO A 62 32.69 9.09 -17.72
CA PRO A 62 31.68 9.98 -18.27
C PRO A 62 32.25 10.84 -19.42
N PHE A 63 31.46 11.06 -20.47
CA PHE A 63 31.79 11.93 -21.61
C PHE A 63 30.98 13.22 -21.52
N ASN A 64 31.58 14.35 -21.91
CA ASN A 64 30.89 15.64 -21.85
C ASN A 64 29.84 15.76 -22.96
N ILE A 65 28.61 16.11 -22.59
CA ILE A 65 27.54 16.48 -23.55
C ILE A 65 27.88 17.81 -24.23
N GLY A 66 28.60 18.71 -23.54
CA GLY A 66 29.03 20.00 -24.07
C GLY A 66 28.06 21.15 -23.82
N PHE A 67 26.89 20.86 -23.25
CA PHE A 67 25.88 21.82 -22.79
C PHE A 67 25.08 21.22 -21.62
N ASP A 68 24.26 22.04 -20.98
CA ASP A 68 23.33 21.64 -19.92
C ASP A 68 22.10 21.01 -20.57
N PHE A 69 21.99 19.68 -20.54
CA PHE A 69 20.89 18.92 -21.14
C PHE A 69 19.79 18.65 -20.10
N PRO A 70 18.55 19.15 -20.29
CA PRO A 70 17.42 18.83 -19.42
C PRO A 70 16.98 17.37 -19.59
N PHE A 71 16.89 16.61 -18.49
CA PHE A 71 16.37 15.24 -18.51
C PHE A 71 15.69 14.89 -17.17
N TYR A 72 14.39 14.55 -17.21
CA TYR A 72 13.56 14.23 -16.03
C TYR A 72 13.71 15.23 -14.87
N GLY A 73 13.52 16.53 -15.15
CA GLY A 73 13.61 17.61 -14.16
C GLY A 73 15.04 17.91 -13.66
N GLY A 74 16.04 17.13 -14.06
CA GLY A 74 17.45 17.35 -13.77
C GLY A 74 18.23 17.97 -14.93
N THR A 75 19.43 18.46 -14.63
CA THR A 75 20.40 18.92 -15.64
C THR A 75 21.55 17.93 -15.75
N GLN A 76 21.71 17.33 -16.94
CA GLN A 76 22.78 16.42 -17.28
C GLN A 76 23.86 17.15 -18.08
N THR A 77 25.12 16.96 -17.72
CA THR A 77 26.26 17.56 -18.45
C THR A 77 27.21 16.51 -19.01
N GLN A 78 27.03 15.26 -18.59
CA GLN A 78 27.85 14.13 -19.00
C GLN A 78 26.99 12.87 -19.12
N PHE A 79 27.45 11.90 -19.92
CA PHE A 79 26.80 10.59 -20.07
C PHE A 79 27.84 9.46 -20.03
N TYR A 80 27.38 8.25 -19.69
CA TYR A 80 28.08 7.00 -19.93
C TYR A 80 27.41 6.26 -21.08
N ALA A 81 28.20 5.65 -21.96
CA ALA A 81 27.69 4.75 -23.01
C ALA A 81 27.88 3.29 -22.58
N GLY A 82 26.83 2.48 -22.69
CA GLY A 82 26.88 1.03 -22.48
C GLY A 82 27.11 0.28 -23.80
N SER A 83 27.78 -0.86 -23.75
CA SER A 83 27.96 -1.78 -24.89
C SER A 83 26.63 -2.25 -25.45
N ASN A 84 25.64 -2.39 -24.57
CA ASN A 84 24.34 -3.01 -24.80
C ASN A 84 23.31 -2.02 -25.38
N GLY A 85 23.74 -1.06 -26.21
CA GLY A 85 22.83 -0.21 -26.99
C GLY A 85 22.07 0.88 -26.21
N PHE A 86 22.67 1.45 -25.17
CA PHE A 86 22.08 2.55 -24.39
C PHE A 86 23.11 3.61 -23.93
N ILE A 87 22.61 4.75 -23.45
CA ILE A 87 23.37 5.67 -22.60
C ILE A 87 22.67 5.88 -21.25
N THR A 88 23.44 6.17 -20.21
CA THR A 88 22.91 6.55 -18.89
C THR A 88 23.60 7.80 -18.37
N PHE A 89 22.87 8.63 -17.63
CA PHE A 89 23.40 9.78 -16.91
C PHE A 89 23.71 9.46 -15.42
N GLY A 90 23.43 8.22 -14.99
CA GLY A 90 23.74 7.70 -13.66
C GLY A 90 25.11 7.03 -13.57
N ALA A 91 25.25 6.03 -12.70
CA ALA A 91 26.41 5.15 -12.72
C ALA A 91 26.37 4.30 -14.00
N GLY A 92 27.43 4.31 -14.81
CA GLY A 92 27.54 3.47 -15.99
C GLY A 92 27.26 2.00 -15.67
N SER A 93 26.69 1.25 -16.63
CA SER A 93 26.23 -0.12 -16.43
C SER A 93 26.63 -1.02 -17.60
N SER A 94 26.81 -2.31 -17.30
CA SER A 94 27.03 -3.38 -18.26
C SER A 94 25.82 -4.32 -18.35
N ASP A 95 24.64 -3.89 -17.88
CA ASP A 95 23.45 -4.75 -17.90
C ASP A 95 22.99 -5.04 -19.33
N LEU A 96 22.62 -6.29 -19.56
CA LEU A 96 22.16 -6.85 -20.83
C LEU A 96 20.67 -7.21 -20.80
N SER A 97 20.02 -7.15 -19.63
CA SER A 97 18.59 -7.47 -19.49
C SER A 97 17.72 -6.35 -20.05
N ASN A 98 17.07 -6.57 -21.19
CA ASN A 98 16.19 -5.57 -21.80
C ASN A 98 14.78 -5.57 -21.18
N ASP A 99 14.66 -5.04 -19.98
CA ASP A 99 13.37 -5.02 -19.27
C ASP A 99 12.24 -4.42 -20.14
N CYS A 100 11.06 -5.06 -20.09
CA CYS A 100 9.90 -4.73 -20.92
C CYS A 100 8.60 -4.83 -20.12
N PRO A 101 7.82 -3.73 -19.96
CA PRO A 101 8.20 -2.34 -20.28
C PRO A 101 9.45 -1.91 -19.50
N LEU A 102 10.03 -0.75 -19.80
CA LEU A 102 11.33 -0.28 -19.29
C LEU A 102 11.35 -0.04 -17.75
N ASN A 103 10.99 -1.04 -16.92
CA ASN A 103 10.73 -0.94 -15.50
C ASN A 103 11.67 -1.80 -14.64
N SER A 104 12.02 -1.28 -13.47
CA SER A 104 12.50 -2.04 -12.29
C SER A 104 13.90 -2.68 -12.23
N THR A 105 14.79 -2.58 -13.22
CA THR A 105 16.23 -2.88 -13.00
C THR A 105 17.19 -1.77 -13.44
N THR A 106 18.44 -1.86 -12.97
CA THR A 106 19.52 -0.92 -13.30
C THR A 106 20.10 -1.23 -14.67
N PRO A 107 20.35 -0.26 -15.57
CA PRO A 107 20.61 1.14 -15.23
C PRO A 107 19.38 2.04 -15.28
N TYR A 108 19.26 2.89 -14.25
CA TYR A 108 18.34 4.01 -14.25
C TYR A 108 18.96 5.24 -14.94
N ASN A 109 18.16 6.30 -15.09
CA ASN A 109 18.55 7.54 -15.75
C ASN A 109 19.04 7.29 -17.18
N ILE A 110 18.26 6.52 -17.94
CA ILE A 110 18.66 5.82 -19.17
C ILE A 110 17.93 6.37 -20.40
N ILE A 111 18.64 6.40 -21.53
CA ILE A 111 18.07 6.45 -22.88
C ILE A 111 18.48 5.14 -23.58
N ALA A 112 17.50 4.27 -23.79
CA ALA A 112 17.65 2.98 -24.47
C ALA A 112 17.43 3.18 -25.97
N LEU A 113 18.50 3.04 -26.75
CA LEU A 113 18.46 3.12 -28.22
C LEU A 113 18.07 1.77 -28.82
N TYR A 114 18.68 0.71 -28.32
CA TYR A 114 18.44 -0.67 -28.74
C TYR A 114 18.95 -1.56 -27.59
N TRP A 115 18.33 -1.46 -26.42
CA TRP A 115 18.83 -2.15 -25.24
C TRP A 115 18.54 -3.63 -25.35
N ASP A 116 19.61 -4.43 -25.45
CA ASP A 116 19.64 -5.89 -25.55
C ASP A 116 21.09 -6.37 -25.28
N ASP A 117 21.34 -7.67 -25.33
CA ASP A 117 22.66 -8.29 -25.23
C ASP A 117 23.49 -8.05 -26.51
N MET A 118 24.29 -6.96 -26.52
CA MET A 118 25.08 -6.53 -27.69
C MET A 118 26.59 -6.71 -27.48
N ASP A 119 27.29 -7.22 -28.50
CA ASP A 119 28.76 -7.36 -28.51
C ASP A 119 29.44 -6.16 -29.17
N ALA A 120 29.72 -5.11 -28.39
CA ALA A 120 30.50 -3.95 -28.82
C ALA A 120 32.01 -4.22 -28.93
N GLY A 121 32.48 -5.42 -28.56
CA GLY A 121 33.89 -5.81 -28.59
C GLY A 121 34.41 -6.14 -29.99
N ASP A 122 33.54 -6.26 -30.99
CA ASP A 122 33.94 -6.40 -32.38
C ASP A 122 34.57 -5.10 -32.91
N THR A 123 35.74 -5.20 -33.54
CA THR A 123 36.42 -4.06 -34.17
C THR A 123 35.61 -3.44 -35.32
N SER A 124 34.57 -4.11 -35.81
CA SER A 124 33.61 -3.55 -36.77
C SER A 124 32.48 -2.74 -36.13
N ALA A 125 32.37 -2.71 -34.79
CA ALA A 125 31.30 -2.10 -34.01
C ALA A 125 31.67 -0.77 -33.29
N PRO A 126 32.33 0.22 -33.93
CA PRO A 126 32.81 1.40 -33.21
C PRO A 126 31.66 2.33 -32.77
N THR A 127 31.82 2.93 -31.60
CA THR A 127 30.91 3.97 -31.08
C THR A 127 31.61 5.32 -31.09
N TYR A 128 30.91 6.39 -31.47
CA TYR A 128 31.46 7.75 -31.53
C TYR A 128 30.54 8.74 -30.85
N TYR A 129 31.09 9.86 -30.37
CA TYR A 129 30.28 11.02 -30.02
C TYR A 129 30.89 12.34 -30.52
N GLN A 130 30.03 13.31 -30.82
CA GLN A 130 30.44 14.66 -31.21
C GLN A 130 29.37 15.69 -30.88
N THR A 131 29.79 16.82 -30.31
CA THR A 131 28.94 17.99 -30.05
C THR A 131 29.07 19.01 -31.19
N PHE A 132 27.94 19.60 -31.56
CA PHE A 132 27.78 20.58 -32.62
C PHE A 132 26.99 21.80 -32.16
N GLY A 133 26.96 22.83 -33.02
CA GLY A 133 26.17 24.02 -32.81
C GLY A 133 26.81 25.05 -31.88
N VAL A 134 26.02 26.06 -31.52
CA VAL A 134 26.33 27.11 -30.55
C VAL A 134 25.03 27.50 -29.83
N THR A 135 25.11 27.94 -28.58
CA THR A 135 23.93 28.33 -27.78
C THR A 135 23.03 29.33 -28.55
N PRO A 136 21.70 29.15 -28.58
CA PRO A 136 20.91 28.12 -27.88
C PRO A 136 20.54 26.90 -28.76
N ASN A 137 21.35 26.57 -29.77
CA ASN A 137 21.07 25.48 -30.71
C ASN A 137 22.25 24.48 -30.76
N GLN A 138 22.70 24.01 -29.60
CA GLN A 138 23.69 22.95 -29.49
C GLN A 138 23.02 21.57 -29.54
N TYR A 139 23.74 20.57 -30.04
CA TYR A 139 23.29 19.19 -30.03
C TYR A 139 24.49 18.23 -30.02
N THR A 140 24.31 17.06 -29.41
CA THR A 140 25.33 16.02 -29.33
C THR A 140 24.81 14.74 -29.97
N VAL A 141 25.58 14.20 -30.90
CA VAL A 141 25.31 12.95 -31.60
C VAL A 141 26.15 11.86 -30.97
N ILE A 142 25.53 10.71 -30.69
CA ILE A 142 26.16 9.49 -30.18
C ILE A 142 25.80 8.37 -31.16
N GLN A 143 26.76 7.94 -31.96
CA GLN A 143 26.57 7.00 -33.07
C GLN A 143 27.12 5.63 -32.68
N PHE A 144 26.26 4.61 -32.69
CA PHE A 144 26.62 3.20 -32.61
C PHE A 144 26.64 2.64 -34.04
N GLN A 145 27.82 2.21 -34.51
CA GLN A 145 28.01 1.76 -35.88
C GLN A 145 28.23 0.26 -35.92
N ASN A 146 27.39 -0.48 -36.67
CA ASN A 146 27.42 -1.94 -36.79
C ASN A 146 27.58 -2.65 -35.43
N LEU A 147 26.74 -2.27 -34.47
CA LEU A 147 26.69 -2.90 -33.16
C LEU A 147 26.05 -4.29 -33.32
N CYS A 148 26.84 -5.35 -33.14
CA CYS A 148 26.38 -6.74 -33.28
C CYS A 148 25.52 -7.17 -32.08
N ASN A 149 24.42 -7.89 -32.33
CA ASN A 149 23.80 -8.74 -31.31
C ASN A 149 24.73 -9.89 -30.87
N TYR A 150 24.71 -10.27 -29.58
CA TYR A 150 25.44 -11.41 -29.06
C TYR A 150 24.99 -12.72 -29.75
N PRO A 151 25.89 -13.67 -30.12
CA PRO A 151 27.31 -13.80 -29.73
C PRO A 151 28.34 -13.12 -30.66
N GLY A 152 27.95 -12.14 -31.48
CA GLY A 152 28.87 -11.39 -32.34
C GLY A 152 29.50 -12.16 -33.51
N GLY A 153 30.31 -11.48 -34.34
CA GLY A 153 31.15 -12.08 -35.40
C GLY A 153 30.72 -11.81 -36.86
N VAL A 154 31.47 -12.37 -37.82
CA VAL A 154 31.28 -12.08 -39.27
C VAL A 154 29.88 -12.53 -39.75
N GLY A 155 29.01 -11.57 -40.05
CA GLY A 155 27.63 -11.80 -40.47
C GLY A 155 26.63 -11.83 -39.31
N CYS A 156 26.97 -11.23 -38.17
CA CYS A 156 26.02 -10.91 -37.11
C CYS A 156 24.93 -9.95 -37.65
N ASP A 157 23.78 -9.94 -36.98
CA ASP A 157 22.71 -8.97 -37.25
C ASP A 157 23.11 -7.62 -36.63
N ASP A 158 23.66 -6.75 -37.47
CA ASP A 158 24.25 -5.47 -37.09
C ASP A 158 23.19 -4.37 -36.96
N VAL A 159 23.26 -3.59 -35.88
CA VAL A 159 22.48 -2.36 -35.69
C VAL A 159 23.37 -1.14 -35.92
N THR A 160 22.96 -0.22 -36.78
CA THR A 160 23.58 1.10 -36.95
C THR A 160 22.55 2.17 -36.64
N ALA A 161 22.72 2.81 -35.48
CA ALA A 161 21.76 3.74 -34.91
C ALA A 161 22.45 4.89 -34.17
N GLU A 162 21.74 6.00 -33.95
CA GLU A 162 22.26 7.16 -33.23
C GLU A 162 21.24 7.74 -32.24
N ILE A 163 21.77 8.27 -31.13
CA ILE A 163 21.06 9.13 -30.17
C ILE A 163 21.50 10.56 -30.43
N ILE A 164 20.56 11.48 -30.58
CA ILE A 164 20.81 12.91 -30.71
C ILE A 164 20.16 13.62 -29.53
N LEU A 165 20.98 14.31 -28.73
CA LEU A 165 20.53 15.14 -27.62
C LEU A 165 20.57 16.61 -28.06
N PHE A 166 19.49 17.35 -27.88
CA PHE A 166 19.42 18.78 -28.18
C PHE A 166 19.44 19.63 -26.90
N GLU A 167 20.02 20.83 -26.95
CA GLU A 167 20.16 21.75 -25.80
C GLU A 167 18.82 22.13 -25.15
N ASN A 168 17.71 22.01 -25.86
CA ASN A 168 16.35 22.25 -25.36
C ASN A 168 15.71 21.03 -24.67
N GLY A 169 16.40 19.89 -24.56
CA GLY A 169 15.88 18.67 -23.92
C GLY A 169 15.22 17.67 -24.89
N GLU A 170 15.12 17.99 -26.18
CA GLU A 170 14.65 17.03 -27.18
C GLU A 170 15.68 15.92 -27.40
N ILE A 171 15.16 14.72 -27.62
CA ILE A 171 15.92 13.51 -27.92
C ILE A 171 15.41 12.95 -29.25
N VAL A 172 16.33 12.51 -30.10
CA VAL A 172 15.96 11.81 -31.32
C VAL A 172 16.74 10.52 -31.40
N LEU A 173 16.04 9.42 -31.64
CA LEU A 173 16.62 8.11 -31.89
C LEU A 173 16.43 7.80 -33.39
N GLN A 174 17.50 7.44 -34.10
CA GLN A 174 17.43 7.11 -35.53
C GLN A 174 18.15 5.81 -35.85
N TYR A 175 17.63 5.08 -36.84
CA TYR A 175 18.11 3.76 -37.22
C TYR A 175 18.37 3.75 -38.72
N SER A 176 19.65 3.74 -39.11
CA SER A 176 20.02 3.57 -40.51
C SER A 176 19.90 2.11 -40.94
N ASP A 177 20.22 1.19 -40.03
CA ASP A 177 20.05 -0.25 -40.16
C ASP A 177 19.64 -0.81 -38.79
N PRO A 178 18.39 -1.23 -38.58
CA PRO A 178 17.93 -1.79 -37.31
C PRO A 178 18.20 -3.31 -37.20
N SER A 179 19.05 -3.87 -38.06
CA SER A 179 19.26 -5.30 -38.28
C SER A 179 18.03 -6.03 -38.85
N THR A 180 18.14 -7.35 -39.05
CA THR A 180 16.96 -8.17 -39.44
C THR A 180 16.01 -8.47 -38.29
N GLU A 181 16.49 -8.31 -37.05
CA GLU A 181 15.74 -8.56 -35.82
C GLU A 181 14.82 -7.38 -35.47
N ALA A 182 15.18 -6.16 -35.90
CA ALA A 182 14.30 -4.99 -35.97
C ALA A 182 13.57 -4.64 -34.65
N GLY A 183 14.22 -4.92 -33.50
CA GLY A 183 13.70 -4.67 -32.16
C GLY A 183 12.90 -5.83 -31.53
N SER A 184 12.83 -7.00 -32.18
CA SER A 184 12.12 -8.18 -31.67
C SER A 184 12.60 -8.68 -30.29
N GLY A 185 13.83 -8.36 -29.90
CA GLY A 185 14.49 -8.71 -28.65
C GLY A 185 15.01 -7.49 -27.90
N ALA A 186 14.80 -6.26 -28.40
CA ALA A 186 15.34 -5.05 -27.78
C ALA A 186 14.27 -4.15 -27.18
N THR A 187 14.70 -3.28 -26.27
CA THR A 187 13.87 -2.21 -25.68
C THR A 187 14.35 -0.83 -26.14
N VAL A 188 13.41 0.03 -26.52
CA VAL A 188 13.62 1.43 -26.93
C VAL A 188 12.76 2.35 -26.08
N GLY A 189 13.36 3.38 -25.49
CA GLY A 189 12.66 4.32 -24.62
C GLY A 189 13.57 5.10 -23.67
N ILE A 190 12.97 5.78 -22.70
CA ILE A 190 13.67 6.54 -21.66
C ILE A 190 13.10 6.21 -20.27
N ASN A 191 13.90 6.40 -19.22
CA ASN A 191 13.43 6.30 -17.83
C ASN A 191 14.25 7.19 -16.89
N ASN A 192 13.62 7.62 -15.79
CA ASN A 192 14.17 8.51 -14.77
C ASN A 192 15.22 7.84 -13.88
N SER A 193 15.74 8.58 -12.90
CA SER A 193 16.89 8.18 -12.09
C SER A 193 16.65 7.04 -11.09
N ASP A 194 15.40 6.68 -10.82
CA ASP A 194 15.02 5.56 -9.94
C ASP A 194 14.22 4.45 -10.64
N GLY A 195 13.96 4.63 -11.94
CA GLY A 195 13.26 3.65 -12.77
C GLY A 195 11.74 3.68 -12.66
N SER A 196 11.16 4.63 -11.94
CA SER A 196 9.72 4.69 -11.65
C SER A 196 8.87 5.33 -12.74
N ASP A 197 9.45 6.05 -13.71
CA ASP A 197 8.70 6.83 -14.70
C ASP A 197 9.10 6.52 -16.16
N PRO A 198 8.91 5.28 -16.64
CA PRO A 198 9.33 4.87 -17.97
C PRO A 198 8.46 5.46 -19.08
N LEU A 199 9.10 5.86 -20.18
CA LEU A 199 8.44 6.08 -21.47
C LEU A 199 9.01 5.09 -22.49
N THR A 200 8.26 4.03 -22.77
CA THR A 200 8.65 2.98 -23.74
C THR A 200 8.12 3.32 -25.13
N VAL A 201 8.99 3.35 -26.13
CA VAL A 201 8.63 3.49 -27.56
C VAL A 201 8.24 2.13 -28.14
N GLY A 202 9.01 1.10 -27.81
CA GLY A 202 8.70 -0.28 -28.15
C GLY A 202 9.63 -1.25 -27.43
N CYS A 203 9.15 -2.45 -27.15
CA CYS A 203 9.96 -3.51 -26.56
C CYS A 203 9.58 -4.88 -27.11
N ASN A 204 10.57 -5.76 -27.27
CA ASN A 204 10.43 -7.16 -27.66
C ASN A 204 9.47 -7.40 -28.85
N SER A 205 9.56 -6.52 -29.86
CA SER A 205 8.69 -6.56 -31.04
C SER A 205 9.37 -5.97 -32.28
N ALA A 206 9.12 -6.56 -33.45
CA ALA A 206 9.65 -6.07 -34.72
C ALA A 206 8.91 -4.79 -35.18
N PHE A 207 9.30 -3.62 -34.68
CA PHE A 207 8.69 -2.33 -35.03
C PHE A 207 9.66 -1.37 -35.75
N LEU A 208 10.97 -1.60 -35.65
CA LEU A 208 11.97 -0.74 -36.28
C LEU A 208 12.11 -1.02 -37.78
N SER A 209 12.55 -0.01 -38.53
CA SER A 209 12.84 -0.15 -39.97
C SER A 209 14.00 0.74 -40.38
N ALA A 210 14.66 0.42 -41.50
CA ALA A 210 15.74 1.26 -42.02
C ALA A 210 15.19 2.65 -42.39
N GLY A 211 15.79 3.70 -41.83
CA GLY A 211 15.29 5.06 -41.92
C GLY A 211 14.21 5.41 -40.89
N TYR A 212 13.99 4.59 -39.86
CA TYR A 212 13.11 4.92 -38.74
C TYR A 212 13.75 6.01 -37.88
N ALA A 213 12.94 6.97 -37.44
CA ALA A 213 13.32 7.99 -36.51
C ALA A 213 12.15 8.27 -35.57
N VAL A 214 12.44 8.40 -34.28
CA VAL A 214 11.47 8.77 -33.26
C VAL A 214 11.99 9.99 -32.51
N TRP A 215 11.12 10.99 -32.39
CA TRP A 215 11.33 12.13 -31.51
C TRP A 215 10.80 11.79 -30.13
N ILE A 216 11.54 12.19 -29.10
CA ILE A 216 11.15 12.10 -27.70
C ILE A 216 11.39 13.46 -27.09
N GLY A 217 10.37 14.02 -26.45
CA GLY A 217 10.48 15.33 -25.84
C GLY A 217 9.30 15.62 -24.94
N VAL A 218 9.43 16.70 -24.19
CA VAL A 218 8.35 17.18 -23.34
C VAL A 218 7.37 17.94 -24.23
N ALA A 219 6.15 17.44 -24.37
CA ALA A 219 5.14 18.11 -25.20
C ALA A 219 4.70 19.43 -24.55
N ASP A 220 4.36 20.43 -25.37
CA ASP A 220 3.73 21.64 -24.85
C ASP A 220 2.33 21.28 -24.35
N GLY A 221 2.07 21.45 -23.06
CA GLY A 221 0.80 21.02 -22.49
C GLY A 221 0.72 21.03 -20.97
N LEU A 222 -0.44 20.61 -20.48
CA LEU A 222 -0.71 20.31 -19.09
C LEU A 222 -0.95 18.80 -19.02
N PHE A 223 -0.36 18.11 -18.05
CA PHE A 223 -0.41 16.65 -18.00
C PHE A 223 -0.70 16.17 -16.59
N LEU A 224 -1.82 15.48 -16.42
CA LEU A 224 -2.29 14.93 -15.17
C LEU A 224 -1.85 13.47 -15.04
N SER A 225 -1.41 13.08 -13.84
CA SER A 225 -0.96 11.72 -13.54
C SER A 225 -1.22 11.36 -12.09
N GLY A 226 -1.38 10.07 -11.81
CA GLY A 226 -1.66 9.55 -10.47
C GLY A 226 -2.17 8.10 -10.53
N PRO A 227 -2.47 7.48 -9.39
CA PRO A 227 -3.22 6.23 -9.37
C PRO A 227 -4.63 6.47 -9.94
N ASP A 228 -5.12 5.56 -10.77
CA ASP A 228 -6.44 5.64 -11.43
C ASP A 228 -7.48 4.74 -10.74
N ALA A 229 -7.06 3.83 -9.87
CA ALA A 229 -7.94 3.01 -9.05
C ALA A 229 -7.34 2.73 -7.67
N LEU A 230 -8.17 2.82 -6.63
CA LEU A 230 -7.83 2.48 -5.25
C LEU A 230 -9.05 1.84 -4.56
N ASP A 231 -8.80 1.01 -3.55
CA ASP A 231 -9.85 0.40 -2.74
C ASP A 231 -9.80 0.97 -1.31
N GLY A 232 -10.96 1.07 -0.67
CA GLY A 232 -11.12 1.44 0.73
C GLY A 232 -12.23 0.64 1.40
N TYR A 233 -12.50 0.89 2.67
CA TYR A 233 -13.61 0.27 3.42
C TYR A 233 -14.78 1.26 3.58
N PRO A 234 -16.01 0.80 3.85
CA PRO A 234 -17.13 1.71 4.18
C PRO A 234 -16.81 2.62 5.37
N ASP A 235 -17.15 3.91 5.31
CA ASP A 235 -16.75 4.95 6.29
C ASP A 235 -15.23 5.28 6.31
N SER A 236 -14.58 5.18 5.15
CA SER A 236 -13.14 5.50 5.00
C SER A 236 -12.86 6.61 4.00
N ASP A 237 -11.77 7.33 4.24
CA ASP A 237 -11.20 8.27 3.27
C ASP A 237 -10.10 7.59 2.44
N VAL A 238 -10.32 7.50 1.12
CA VAL A 238 -9.34 7.06 0.13
C VAL A 238 -8.69 8.29 -0.50
N THR A 239 -7.36 8.39 -0.39
CA THR A 239 -6.59 9.54 -0.91
C THR A 239 -5.82 9.17 -2.17
N TYR A 240 -6.12 9.86 -3.27
CA TYR A 240 -5.34 9.85 -4.51
C TYR A 240 -4.37 11.02 -4.52
N THR A 241 -3.07 10.75 -4.46
CA THR A 241 -2.05 11.79 -4.68
C THR A 241 -1.81 11.95 -6.17
N MET A 242 -2.33 13.04 -6.72
CA MET A 242 -2.24 13.42 -8.11
C MET A 242 -1.06 14.36 -8.35
N SER A 243 -0.52 14.32 -9.56
CA SER A 243 0.54 15.20 -10.04
C SER A 243 0.13 15.83 -11.36
N VAL A 244 0.31 17.14 -11.49
CA VAL A 244 0.16 17.85 -12.75
C VAL A 244 1.48 18.47 -13.16
N PHE A 245 1.91 18.19 -14.38
CA PHE A 245 3.09 18.78 -14.98
C PHE A 245 2.67 19.90 -15.95
N ASN A 246 3.20 21.11 -15.74
CA ASN A 246 2.92 22.27 -16.58
C ASN A 246 4.10 22.54 -17.51
N ASN A 247 3.91 22.35 -18.82
CA ASN A 247 4.83 22.76 -19.87
C ASN A 247 4.11 23.59 -20.94
N THR A 248 3.28 24.53 -20.51
CA THR A 248 2.46 25.36 -21.41
C THR A 248 3.20 26.62 -21.91
N GLY A 249 4.45 26.83 -21.49
CA GLY A 249 5.19 28.08 -21.72
C GLY A 249 4.66 29.26 -20.87
N SER A 250 3.69 29.00 -19.97
CA SER A 250 3.03 30.00 -19.14
C SER A 250 3.06 29.58 -17.67
N LYS A 251 3.51 30.49 -16.78
CA LYS A 251 3.28 30.32 -15.35
C LYS A 251 1.83 30.61 -15.04
N GLY A 252 1.15 29.74 -14.32
CA GLY A 252 -0.23 30.03 -13.90
C GLY A 252 -0.76 29.17 -12.78
N THR A 253 -1.97 29.51 -12.40
CA THR A 253 -2.83 28.72 -11.52
C THR A 253 -3.49 27.67 -12.40
N VAL A 254 -3.20 26.40 -12.13
CA VAL A 254 -3.92 25.26 -12.71
C VAL A 254 -5.23 25.14 -11.94
N ASP A 255 -6.34 25.31 -12.62
CA ASP A 255 -7.67 25.08 -12.07
C ASP A 255 -7.91 23.56 -12.05
N ILE A 256 -8.57 23.07 -11.00
CA ILE A 256 -8.88 21.64 -10.81
C ILE A 256 -10.39 21.53 -10.59
N ASP A 257 -11.03 20.65 -11.34
CA ASP A 257 -12.44 20.29 -11.17
C ASP A 257 -12.57 18.79 -10.93
N CYS A 258 -13.40 18.40 -9.96
CA CYS A 258 -13.67 17.01 -9.62
C CYS A 258 -15.17 16.79 -9.72
N THR A 259 -15.58 15.95 -10.67
CA THR A 259 -17.00 15.74 -11.00
C THR A 259 -17.31 14.26 -11.20
N GLY A 260 -18.56 13.92 -11.53
CA GLY A 260 -18.94 12.54 -11.86
C GLY A 260 -19.13 11.61 -10.66
N ASN A 261 -18.82 12.08 -9.45
CA ASN A 261 -18.89 11.32 -8.21
C ASN A 261 -20.26 11.36 -7.54
N THR A 262 -20.57 10.30 -6.81
CA THR A 262 -21.75 10.15 -5.96
C THR A 262 -21.40 10.05 -4.48
N TRP A 263 -20.18 9.60 -4.17
CA TRP A 263 -19.57 9.59 -2.83
C TRP A 263 -18.97 10.95 -2.51
N ASP A 264 -18.87 11.29 -1.22
CA ASP A 264 -18.31 12.58 -0.82
C ASP A 264 -16.86 12.67 -1.28
N THR A 265 -16.51 13.78 -1.94
CA THR A 265 -15.20 13.94 -2.59
C THR A 265 -14.69 15.35 -2.36
N VAL A 266 -13.46 15.42 -1.84
CA VAL A 266 -12.76 16.67 -1.56
C VAL A 266 -11.51 16.75 -2.42
N CYS A 267 -11.42 17.80 -3.24
CA CYS A 267 -10.19 18.14 -3.95
C CYS A 267 -9.98 19.67 -3.95
N PRO A 268 -8.73 20.16 -4.05
CA PRO A 268 -8.49 21.59 -4.12
C PRO A 268 -9.00 22.15 -5.44
N SER A 269 -9.53 23.38 -5.43
CA SER A 269 -10.04 24.02 -6.67
C SER A 269 -8.94 24.49 -7.62
N SER A 270 -7.69 24.56 -7.15
CA SER A 270 -6.56 25.00 -7.96
C SER A 270 -5.21 24.78 -7.26
N ILE A 271 -4.14 24.71 -8.03
CA ILE A 271 -2.75 24.75 -7.55
C ILE A 271 -1.87 25.65 -8.43
N VAL A 272 -0.79 26.19 -7.86
CA VAL A 272 0.16 27.02 -8.62
C VAL A 272 1.32 26.16 -9.09
N VAL A 273 1.44 26.00 -10.41
CA VAL A 273 2.52 25.21 -11.01
C VAL A 273 3.29 26.08 -12.00
N ALA A 274 4.59 26.24 -11.76
CA ALA A 274 5.44 26.96 -12.67
C ALA A 274 5.60 26.18 -14.00
N ASP A 275 5.81 26.92 -15.08
CA ASP A 275 6.22 26.32 -16.36
C ASP A 275 7.50 25.49 -16.19
N GLY A 276 7.50 24.28 -16.74
CA GLY A 276 8.53 23.25 -16.57
C GLY A 276 8.55 22.59 -15.19
N ALA A 277 7.51 22.73 -14.36
CA ALA A 277 7.45 22.15 -13.01
C ALA A 277 6.27 21.19 -12.83
N VAL A 278 6.40 20.31 -11.83
CA VAL A 278 5.33 19.42 -11.35
C VAL A 278 4.73 20.02 -10.08
N GLY A 279 3.41 20.06 -9.99
CA GLY A 279 2.67 20.32 -8.77
C GLY A 279 1.91 19.06 -8.34
N THR A 280 1.75 18.86 -7.04
CA THR A 280 1.02 17.72 -6.48
C THR A 280 -0.21 18.20 -5.71
N PHE A 281 -1.27 17.43 -5.75
CA PHE A 281 -2.49 17.66 -4.98
C PHE A 281 -3.19 16.35 -4.63
N ASP A 282 -4.01 16.36 -3.59
CA ASP A 282 -4.75 15.18 -3.16
C ASP A 282 -6.23 15.30 -3.57
N VAL A 283 -6.80 14.19 -4.03
CA VAL A 283 -8.24 13.98 -4.17
C VAL A 283 -8.63 12.94 -3.13
N VAL A 284 -9.52 13.31 -2.21
CA VAL A 284 -9.98 12.43 -1.12
C VAL A 284 -11.42 12.03 -1.40
N VAL A 285 -11.68 10.72 -1.49
CA VAL A 285 -13.01 10.15 -1.67
C VAL A 285 -13.41 9.45 -0.38
N THR A 286 -14.51 9.86 0.23
CA THR A 286 -15.07 9.22 1.43
C THR A 286 -16.08 8.16 1.00
N ILE A 287 -15.75 6.89 1.25
CA ILE A 287 -16.66 5.77 0.99
C ILE A 287 -17.78 5.81 2.04
N PRO A 288 -19.06 5.82 1.64
CA PRO A 288 -20.18 5.82 2.59
C PRO A 288 -20.15 4.61 3.52
N ASP A 289 -20.58 4.78 4.77
CA ASP A 289 -20.82 3.70 5.72
C ASP A 289 -21.83 2.65 5.20
N THR A 290 -22.75 3.09 4.34
CA THR A 290 -23.74 2.20 3.68
C THR A 290 -23.20 1.42 2.48
N ALA A 291 -21.95 1.66 2.05
CA ALA A 291 -21.40 0.98 0.88
C ALA A 291 -21.17 -0.50 1.18
N SER A 292 -21.65 -1.40 0.31
CA SER A 292 -21.36 -2.82 0.41
C SER A 292 -20.04 -3.17 -0.28
N PRO A 293 -19.32 -4.21 0.16
CA PRO A 293 -18.16 -4.73 -0.56
C PRO A 293 -18.48 -5.02 -2.04
N GLY A 294 -17.71 -4.41 -2.94
CA GLY A 294 -17.91 -4.45 -4.39
C GLY A 294 -18.63 -3.24 -4.97
N ASP A 295 -19.23 -2.37 -4.14
CA ASP A 295 -19.71 -1.06 -4.57
C ASP A 295 -18.51 -0.19 -4.97
N PHE A 296 -18.73 0.70 -5.93
CA PHE A 296 -17.68 1.62 -6.38
C PHE A 296 -18.30 2.96 -6.80
N ASP A 297 -17.46 3.99 -6.80
CA ASP A 297 -17.76 5.30 -7.36
C ASP A 297 -16.59 5.78 -8.22
N THR A 298 -16.86 6.78 -9.05
CA THR A 298 -15.84 7.35 -9.94
C THR A 298 -15.76 8.87 -9.81
N VAL A 299 -14.55 9.42 -9.84
CA VAL A 299 -14.32 10.86 -9.87
C VAL A 299 -13.59 11.22 -11.17
N ASP A 300 -14.20 12.05 -12.00
CA ASP A 300 -13.53 12.67 -13.16
C ASP A 300 -12.79 13.93 -12.69
N VAL A 301 -11.46 13.87 -12.71
CA VAL A 301 -10.56 14.97 -12.34
C VAL A 301 -10.08 15.66 -13.61
N GLU A 302 -10.47 16.92 -13.81
CA GLU A 302 -10.02 17.76 -14.91
C GLU A 302 -9.08 18.84 -14.39
N VAL A 303 -7.97 19.07 -15.10
CA VAL A 303 -7.06 20.19 -14.85
C VAL A 303 -7.03 21.12 -16.05
N ASP A 304 -7.05 22.44 -15.82
CA ASP A 304 -7.02 23.43 -16.90
C ASP A 304 -6.04 24.58 -16.60
N LEU A 305 -5.30 24.99 -17.62
CA LEU A 305 -4.43 26.15 -17.60
C LEU A 305 -4.41 26.84 -18.96
N GLY A 306 -5.21 27.90 -19.09
CA GLY A 306 -5.09 28.83 -20.21
C GLY A 306 -5.39 28.22 -21.58
N GLY A 307 -6.30 27.23 -21.65
CA GLY A 307 -6.70 26.54 -22.87
C GLY A 307 -5.93 25.24 -23.14
N TYR A 308 -5.10 24.81 -22.20
CA TYR A 308 -4.60 23.44 -22.10
C TYR A 308 -5.38 22.74 -20.99
N SER A 309 -5.98 21.60 -21.29
CA SER A 309 -6.61 20.75 -20.28
C SER A 309 -6.19 19.30 -20.43
N ASP A 310 -6.28 18.57 -19.32
CA ASP A 310 -6.09 17.12 -19.26
C ASP A 310 -7.03 16.55 -18.19
N ASP A 311 -7.45 15.30 -18.36
CA ASP A 311 -8.43 14.66 -17.49
C ASP A 311 -8.06 13.22 -17.13
N MET A 312 -8.50 12.79 -15.94
CA MET A 312 -8.33 11.42 -15.46
C MET A 312 -9.55 10.98 -14.67
N THR A 313 -10.06 9.79 -14.96
CA THR A 313 -11.12 9.15 -14.16
C THR A 313 -10.49 8.28 -13.09
N LEU A 314 -10.82 8.57 -11.83
CA LEU A 314 -10.46 7.78 -10.66
C LEU A 314 -11.59 6.81 -10.34
N THR A 315 -11.28 5.57 -9.98
CA THR A 315 -12.26 4.58 -9.51
C THR A 315 -11.96 4.18 -8.07
N THR A 316 -12.91 4.40 -7.15
CA THR A 316 -12.80 3.98 -5.74
C THR A 316 -13.77 2.83 -5.48
N SER A 317 -13.30 1.70 -4.97
CA SER A 317 -14.17 0.57 -4.60
C SER A 317 -14.22 0.34 -3.09
N ALA A 318 -15.40 0.02 -2.57
CA ALA A 318 -15.58 -0.51 -1.23
C ALA A 318 -15.15 -1.98 -1.23
N SER A 319 -14.23 -2.36 -0.35
CA SER A 319 -13.66 -3.71 -0.25
C SER A 319 -13.92 -4.33 1.12
N ALA A 320 -14.18 -5.64 1.11
CA ALA A 320 -14.16 -6.50 2.32
C ALA A 320 -12.79 -7.15 2.54
N ASP A 321 -11.85 -6.94 1.64
CA ASP A 321 -10.51 -7.48 1.74
C ASP A 321 -9.59 -6.54 2.51
N TRP A 322 -8.50 -7.11 3.02
CA TRP A 322 -7.51 -6.35 3.75
C TRP A 322 -6.92 -5.23 2.88
N ILE A 323 -6.64 -4.08 3.49
CA ILE A 323 -6.04 -2.93 2.83
C ILE A 323 -4.59 -2.78 3.25
N LEU A 324 -3.70 -2.47 2.30
CA LEU A 324 -2.29 -2.18 2.55
C LEU A 324 -2.10 -0.69 2.86
N SER A 325 -1.71 -0.36 4.09
CA SER A 325 -1.71 1.01 4.59
C SER A 325 -0.37 1.75 4.53
N GLY A 326 0.73 1.04 4.25
CA GLY A 326 2.08 1.64 4.18
C GLY A 326 3.08 1.02 5.14
N SER A 327 4.16 1.77 5.44
CA SER A 327 5.35 1.27 6.13
C SER A 327 5.59 1.91 7.49
N LEU A 328 6.23 1.16 8.40
CA LEU A 328 6.59 1.69 9.72
C LEU A 328 7.88 2.53 9.62
N PRO A 329 8.14 3.46 10.57
CA PRO A 329 9.34 4.31 10.57
C PRO A 329 10.64 3.53 10.67
N THR A 330 10.60 2.36 11.33
CA THR A 330 11.76 1.48 11.48
C THR A 330 11.85 0.45 10.35
N ILE A 331 12.79 -0.49 10.47
CA ILE A 331 13.11 -1.46 9.42
C ILE A 331 12.17 -2.65 9.43
N ALA A 332 12.20 -3.41 8.33
CA ALA A 332 11.44 -4.63 8.18
C ALA A 332 11.75 -5.67 9.26
N THR A 333 10.69 -6.25 9.84
CA THR A 333 10.79 -7.31 10.86
C THR A 333 9.78 -8.43 10.69
N GLN A 334 10.06 -9.54 11.34
CA GLN A 334 9.13 -10.61 11.67
C GLN A 334 9.28 -10.90 13.17
N ASP A 335 8.49 -11.82 13.74
CA ASP A 335 8.62 -12.24 15.15
C ASP A 335 8.40 -11.12 16.19
N ASN A 336 7.85 -9.99 15.77
CA ASN A 336 7.42 -8.91 16.65
C ASN A 336 6.12 -9.27 17.38
N ALA A 337 5.75 -8.44 18.35
CA ALA A 337 4.43 -8.43 18.96
C ALA A 337 3.70 -7.13 18.61
N ALA A 338 2.37 -7.15 18.63
CA ALA A 338 1.51 -5.99 18.52
C ALA A 338 0.43 -6.10 19.59
N VAL A 339 0.11 -4.99 20.24
CA VAL A 339 -0.93 -4.93 21.29
C VAL A 339 -1.74 -3.65 21.16
N SER A 340 -3.02 -3.75 21.48
CA SER A 340 -3.95 -2.61 21.51
C SER A 340 -4.03 -2.04 22.92
N TYR A 341 -3.96 -0.72 23.03
CA TYR A 341 -4.20 -0.05 24.31
C TYR A 341 -4.59 1.42 24.09
N ASP A 342 -5.68 1.85 24.74
CA ASP A 342 -6.13 3.26 24.79
C ASP A 342 -6.26 3.92 23.40
N GLY A 343 -6.84 3.22 22.43
CA GLY A 343 -6.99 3.75 21.07
C GLY A 343 -5.70 3.86 20.25
N TYR A 344 -4.66 3.10 20.63
CA TYR A 344 -3.43 2.96 19.87
C TYR A 344 -3.04 1.50 19.70
N ILE A 345 -2.25 1.24 18.66
CA ILE A 345 -1.51 -0.02 18.50
C ILE A 345 -0.06 0.22 18.86
N TYR A 346 0.51 -0.68 19.65
CA TYR A 346 1.94 -0.70 19.97
C TYR A 346 2.58 -1.94 19.38
N ARG A 347 3.58 -1.74 18.51
CA ARG A 347 4.39 -2.81 17.94
C ARG A 347 5.75 -2.85 18.63
N VAL A 348 6.21 -4.03 19.02
CA VAL A 348 7.36 -4.21 19.91
C VAL A 348 8.36 -5.23 19.35
N GLY A 349 9.64 -4.86 19.31
CA GLY A 349 10.78 -5.73 19.05
C GLY A 349 10.73 -6.42 17.68
N GLY A 350 11.25 -7.63 17.55
CA GLY A 350 11.22 -8.42 16.32
C GLY A 350 12.57 -8.57 15.65
N TYR A 351 12.65 -9.49 14.69
CA TYR A 351 13.87 -9.93 14.03
C TYR A 351 14.00 -9.37 12.61
N THR A 352 15.17 -8.85 12.27
CA THR A 352 15.41 -8.08 11.04
C THR A 352 16.15 -8.90 9.97
N LEU A 353 16.19 -8.38 8.74
CA LEU A 353 16.99 -8.93 7.63
C LEU A 353 18.50 -9.05 7.96
N SER A 354 19.03 -8.17 8.81
CA SER A 354 20.45 -8.21 9.21
C SER A 354 20.78 -9.34 10.19
N GLY A 355 19.79 -10.13 10.60
CA GLY A 355 19.97 -11.25 11.53
C GLY A 355 20.08 -10.80 12.99
N SER A 356 19.50 -9.65 13.34
CA SER A 356 19.52 -9.09 14.70
C SER A 356 18.11 -8.71 15.16
N GLY A 357 17.85 -8.80 16.46
CA GLY A 357 16.65 -8.24 17.05
C GLY A 357 16.64 -6.72 17.07
N THR A 358 15.46 -6.12 17.11
CA THR A 358 15.28 -4.71 17.47
C THR A 358 14.96 -4.56 18.96
N ASN A 359 15.18 -3.37 19.49
CA ASN A 359 14.74 -2.95 20.82
C ASN A 359 13.64 -1.87 20.76
N THR A 360 13.01 -1.70 19.59
CA THR A 360 12.11 -0.59 19.31
C THR A 360 10.69 -0.89 19.75
N ILE A 361 9.98 0.17 20.14
CA ILE A 361 8.54 0.16 20.30
C ILE A 361 7.96 1.33 19.50
N GLU A 362 6.96 1.04 18.69
CA GLU A 362 6.32 2.01 17.79
C GLU A 362 4.84 2.05 18.10
N ARG A 363 4.26 3.25 18.07
CA ARG A 363 2.85 3.49 18.36
C ARG A 363 2.13 4.04 17.13
N TYR A 364 1.06 3.39 16.69
CA TYR A 364 0.19 3.84 15.61
C TYR A 364 -0.97 4.67 16.15
N SER A 365 -1.24 5.81 15.50
CA SER A 365 -2.37 6.70 15.78
C SER A 365 -3.28 6.77 14.55
N ALA A 366 -4.47 6.17 14.60
CA ALA A 366 -5.43 6.22 13.50
C ALA A 366 -5.81 7.65 13.13
N THR A 367 -6.03 8.52 14.13
CA THR A 367 -6.34 9.95 13.92
C THR A 367 -5.27 10.74 13.16
N LYS A 368 -4.05 10.21 13.07
CA LYS A 368 -2.93 10.84 12.34
C LYS A 368 -2.45 10.00 11.17
N GLY A 369 -3.04 8.82 10.93
CA GLY A 369 -2.58 7.85 9.95
C GLY A 369 -1.09 7.48 10.07
N THR A 370 -0.46 7.62 11.24
CA THR A 370 1.01 7.56 11.36
C THR A 370 1.49 6.79 12.58
N TRP A 371 2.61 6.11 12.39
CA TRP A 371 3.41 5.48 13.43
C TRP A 371 4.44 6.45 14.02
N SER A 372 4.65 6.38 15.32
CA SER A 372 5.67 7.17 16.05
C SER A 372 6.57 6.26 16.86
N LEU A 373 7.88 6.52 16.83
CA LEU A 373 8.85 5.82 17.67
C LEU A 373 8.70 6.26 19.14
N MET A 374 8.63 5.29 20.04
CA MET A 374 8.58 5.51 21.50
C MET A 374 9.97 5.29 22.12
N ALA A 375 10.09 5.37 23.44
CA ALA A 375 11.36 5.09 24.11
C ALA A 375 11.74 3.61 23.90
N ASN A 376 12.92 3.36 23.34
CA ASN A 376 13.40 2.01 23.09
C ASN A 376 13.77 1.28 24.39
N SER A 377 13.64 -0.05 24.38
CA SER A 377 14.21 -0.90 25.42
C SER A 377 15.74 -0.78 25.42
N THR A 378 16.37 -0.96 26.57
CA THR A 378 17.84 -1.07 26.66
C THR A 378 18.37 -2.39 26.10
N HIS A 379 17.48 -3.31 25.74
CA HIS A 379 17.79 -4.67 25.33
C HIS A 379 17.23 -4.99 23.94
N THR A 380 18.03 -5.57 23.05
CA THR A 380 17.52 -6.07 21.77
C THR A 380 16.76 -7.38 21.98
N MET A 381 15.68 -7.57 21.24
CA MET A 381 14.81 -8.74 21.30
C MET A 381 15.06 -9.63 20.08
N ASP A 382 15.97 -10.61 20.22
CA ASP A 382 16.56 -11.35 19.10
C ASP A 382 15.74 -12.57 18.64
N TYR A 383 14.68 -12.94 19.36
CA TYR A 383 13.71 -13.95 18.93
C TYR A 383 12.27 -13.45 19.16
N THR A 384 11.29 -14.33 18.93
CA THR A 384 9.86 -14.01 19.06
C THR A 384 9.55 -13.30 20.36
N VAL A 385 8.85 -12.18 20.20
CA VAL A 385 8.34 -11.35 21.27
C VAL A 385 6.94 -11.82 21.60
N ALA A 386 6.65 -11.98 22.89
CA ALA A 386 5.29 -12.13 23.40
C ALA A 386 4.98 -10.92 24.27
N ALA A 387 3.82 -10.31 24.05
CA ALA A 387 3.40 -9.12 24.79
C ALA A 387 1.91 -9.11 25.08
N ALA A 388 1.52 -8.43 26.16
CA ALA A 388 0.13 -8.12 26.48
C ALA A 388 0.07 -6.73 27.14
N ALA A 389 -1.04 -6.01 26.92
CA ALA A 389 -1.28 -4.70 27.53
C ALA A 389 -2.28 -4.84 28.69
N LEU A 390 -2.00 -4.16 29.82
CA LEU A 390 -2.86 -4.13 31.00
C LEU A 390 -2.49 -2.95 31.90
N ASN A 391 -3.46 -2.15 32.33
CA ASN A 391 -3.29 -1.07 33.30
C ASN A 391 -2.14 -0.09 32.96
N ASP A 392 -2.22 0.55 31.79
CA ASP A 392 -1.26 1.53 31.24
C ASP A 392 0.16 1.00 31.05
N LYS A 393 0.30 -0.32 30.92
CA LYS A 393 1.57 -1.01 30.79
C LYS A 393 1.52 -2.06 29.71
N ILE A 394 2.66 -2.26 29.05
CA ILE A 394 2.89 -3.36 28.12
C ILE A 394 3.92 -4.29 28.74
N TYR A 395 3.50 -5.53 28.97
CA TYR A 395 4.33 -6.58 29.53
C TYR A 395 4.94 -7.35 28.37
N VAL A 396 6.26 -7.54 28.39
CA VAL A 396 7.00 -8.05 27.24
C VAL A 396 7.98 -9.11 27.70
N THR A 397 8.05 -10.21 26.95
CA THR A 397 9.15 -11.15 27.03
C THR A 397 9.64 -11.48 25.64
N ALA A 398 10.95 -11.65 25.50
CA ALA A 398 11.57 -12.15 24.28
C ALA A 398 12.57 -13.26 24.62
N GLY A 399 12.73 -14.19 23.70
CA GLY A 399 13.89 -15.08 23.75
C GLY A 399 15.10 -14.36 23.18
N GLY A 400 16.29 -14.57 23.74
CA GLY A 400 17.54 -14.05 23.16
C GLY A 400 17.65 -12.53 23.30
N ILE A 401 18.60 -12.08 24.11
CA ILE A 401 18.81 -10.66 24.42
C ILE A 401 20.25 -10.28 24.09
N ASP A 402 20.44 -9.08 23.51
CA ASP A 402 21.72 -8.43 23.25
C ASP A 402 22.73 -9.28 22.44
N GLY A 403 22.25 -9.95 21.38
CA GLY A 403 23.07 -10.77 20.50
C GLY A 403 23.53 -12.08 21.12
N SER A 404 22.89 -12.51 22.23
CA SER A 404 23.20 -13.78 22.90
C SER A 404 22.77 -14.97 22.02
N THR A 405 23.69 -15.42 21.16
CA THR A 405 23.56 -16.64 20.34
C THR A 405 23.76 -17.93 21.13
N ALA A 406 24.16 -17.84 22.40
CA ALA A 406 24.19 -18.97 23.31
C ALA A 406 22.74 -19.28 23.70
N THR A 407 22.13 -20.26 23.02
CA THR A 407 20.96 -21.05 23.43
C THR A 407 20.22 -20.53 24.69
N PRO A 408 18.89 -20.40 24.56
CA PRO A 408 18.02 -19.28 24.93
C PRO A 408 17.83 -19.16 26.45
N THR A 409 18.87 -18.78 27.18
CA THR A 409 18.83 -18.78 28.66
C THR A 409 18.41 -17.44 29.26
N VAL A 410 18.41 -16.35 28.48
CA VAL A 410 17.88 -15.06 28.92
C VAL A 410 16.48 -14.90 28.35
N LEU A 411 15.51 -15.03 29.23
CA LEU A 411 14.08 -14.87 28.96
C LEU A 411 13.60 -13.64 29.74
N LEU A 412 14.23 -12.51 29.43
CA LEU A 412 14.04 -11.27 30.18
C LEU A 412 12.57 -10.85 30.06
N PHE A 413 11.98 -10.58 31.22
CA PHE A 413 10.66 -9.99 31.36
C PHE A 413 10.83 -8.50 31.59
N GLN A 414 10.25 -7.70 30.70
CA GLN A 414 10.31 -6.26 30.74
C GLN A 414 8.89 -5.69 30.80
N ILE A 415 8.77 -4.53 31.44
CA ILE A 415 7.50 -3.79 31.50
C ILE A 415 7.76 -2.40 30.95
N TYR A 416 7.00 -2.02 29.94
CA TYR A 416 6.97 -0.67 29.41
C TYR A 416 5.79 0.09 30.03
N ASP A 417 6.10 1.20 30.68
CA ASP A 417 5.10 2.14 31.19
C ASP A 417 4.71 3.11 30.08
N ILE A 418 3.45 3.05 29.65
CA ILE A 418 2.94 3.83 28.51
C ILE A 418 2.94 5.32 28.83
N THR A 419 2.49 5.68 30.04
CA THR A 419 2.35 7.08 30.46
C THR A 419 3.72 7.73 30.66
N ALA A 420 4.64 7.02 31.31
CA ALA A 420 5.99 7.52 31.55
C ALA A 420 6.90 7.41 30.32
N ASN A 421 6.53 6.59 29.32
CA ASN A 421 7.36 6.28 28.16
C ASN A 421 8.74 5.73 28.59
N THR A 422 8.73 4.72 29.47
CA THR A 422 9.96 4.15 30.06
C THR A 422 9.85 2.63 30.24
N TRP A 423 11.00 1.97 30.17
CA TRP A 423 11.14 0.53 30.40
C TRP A 423 11.68 0.21 31.79
N ALA A 424 11.26 -0.93 32.35
CA ALA A 424 11.83 -1.54 33.55
C ALA A 424 12.03 -3.05 33.35
N ASP A 425 13.16 -3.57 33.87
CA ASP A 425 13.45 -5.00 33.87
C ASP A 425 12.92 -5.67 35.14
N HIS A 426 12.19 -6.78 34.98
CA HIS A 426 11.53 -7.53 36.06
C HIS A 426 12.08 -8.97 36.20
N GLY A 427 13.35 -9.17 35.83
CA GLY A 427 14.02 -10.47 35.89
C GLY A 427 13.61 -11.40 34.75
N ASN A 428 13.74 -12.72 34.95
CA ASN A 428 13.41 -13.70 33.91
C ASN A 428 12.04 -14.33 34.15
N VAL A 429 11.32 -14.62 33.07
CA VAL A 429 10.15 -15.49 33.16
C VAL A 429 10.54 -16.90 33.64
N PRO A 430 9.67 -17.60 34.38
CA PRO A 430 9.97 -18.95 34.90
C PRO A 430 9.92 -20.07 33.84
N ALA A 431 9.53 -19.75 32.60
CA ALA A 431 9.45 -20.70 31.50
C ALA A 431 10.83 -21.24 31.08
N GLY A 432 10.87 -22.41 30.45
CA GLY A 432 12.10 -22.97 29.86
C GLY A 432 12.53 -22.29 28.56
N GLY A 433 11.64 -21.49 27.97
CA GLY A 433 11.79 -20.75 26.72
C GLY A 433 10.51 -20.01 26.35
N THR A 434 10.61 -19.04 25.44
CA THR A 434 9.48 -18.19 25.01
C THR A 434 9.36 -18.09 23.49
N TRP A 435 10.11 -18.90 22.74
CA TRP A 435 10.11 -18.83 21.28
C TRP A 435 8.74 -19.26 20.73
N GLY A 436 8.02 -18.34 20.10
CA GLY A 436 6.64 -18.54 19.68
C GLY A 436 5.65 -18.76 20.83
N ALA A 437 5.93 -18.23 22.02
CA ALA A 437 4.95 -18.21 23.12
C ALA A 437 3.85 -17.16 22.87
N ALA A 438 2.68 -17.38 23.44
CA ALA A 438 1.59 -16.41 23.44
C ALA A 438 1.46 -15.75 24.83
N MET A 439 1.01 -14.50 24.86
CA MET A 439 0.75 -13.77 26.10
C MET A 439 -0.59 -13.05 26.00
N VAL A 440 -1.43 -13.19 27.03
CA VAL A 440 -2.76 -12.54 27.10
C VAL A 440 -2.98 -11.89 28.46
N ALA A 441 -3.77 -10.82 28.51
CA ALA A 441 -4.20 -10.18 29.75
C ALA A 441 -5.65 -10.56 30.04
N TYR A 442 -5.95 -10.90 31.30
CA TYR A 442 -7.33 -11.16 31.74
C TYR A 442 -7.47 -10.94 33.23
N ASP A 443 -8.54 -10.27 33.65
CA ASP A 443 -8.91 -10.02 35.06
C ASP A 443 -7.74 -9.49 35.92
N GLY A 444 -6.97 -8.54 35.39
CA GLY A 444 -5.85 -7.94 36.11
C GLY A 444 -4.57 -8.79 36.19
N TYR A 445 -4.53 -9.93 35.49
CA TYR A 445 -3.34 -10.79 35.40
C TYR A 445 -2.83 -10.91 33.96
N ILE A 446 -1.56 -11.31 33.83
CA ILE A 446 -0.95 -11.68 32.55
C ILE A 446 -0.72 -13.19 32.52
N TYR A 447 -1.09 -13.85 31.43
CA TYR A 447 -0.85 -15.28 31.23
C TYR A 447 0.16 -15.48 30.11
N LEU A 448 1.21 -16.26 30.38
CA LEU A 448 2.22 -16.69 29.42
C LEU A 448 2.01 -18.16 29.10
N LEU A 449 1.83 -18.48 27.81
CA LEU A 449 1.46 -19.81 27.35
C LEU A 449 2.50 -20.38 26.37
N GLY A 450 2.99 -21.57 26.67
CA GLY A 450 3.70 -22.42 25.71
C GLY A 450 5.02 -21.85 25.19
N GLY A 451 5.19 -21.93 23.87
CA GLY A 451 6.42 -21.58 23.16
C GLY A 451 7.37 -22.76 23.02
N ALA A 452 8.65 -22.48 22.82
CA ALA A 452 9.70 -23.48 22.68
C ALA A 452 10.99 -22.98 23.33
N ASN A 453 11.83 -23.92 23.73
CA ASN A 453 13.16 -23.61 24.27
C ASN A 453 13.96 -22.84 23.23
N THR A 454 14.32 -23.48 22.11
CA THR A 454 15.13 -22.90 21.03
C THR A 454 14.38 -22.93 19.69
N PRO A 455 14.89 -22.23 18.66
CA PRO A 455 14.60 -22.56 17.27
C PRO A 455 14.66 -24.06 16.99
N GLY A 456 13.55 -24.66 16.56
CA GLY A 456 13.42 -26.11 16.31
C GLY A 456 13.56 -27.01 17.56
N GLY A 457 13.53 -26.45 18.76
CA GLY A 457 13.56 -27.18 20.03
C GLY A 457 12.19 -27.75 20.41
N GLY A 458 12.15 -28.62 21.42
CA GLY A 458 10.90 -29.19 21.92
C GLY A 458 9.98 -28.10 22.48
N ASN A 459 8.74 -28.05 21.97
CA ASN A 459 7.70 -27.14 22.42
C ASN A 459 7.39 -27.35 23.91
N LEU A 460 6.92 -26.28 24.54
CA LEU A 460 6.52 -26.22 25.94
C LEU A 460 5.00 -26.25 26.04
N ASN A 461 4.50 -26.87 27.11
CA ASN A 461 3.10 -26.78 27.52
C ASN A 461 2.92 -26.01 28.84
N SER A 462 3.98 -25.39 29.34
CA SER A 462 3.93 -24.64 30.58
C SER A 462 3.03 -23.41 30.44
N VAL A 463 2.25 -23.14 31.47
CA VAL A 463 1.41 -21.96 31.59
C VAL A 463 1.76 -21.27 32.89
N TYR A 464 2.00 -19.97 32.83
CA TYR A 464 2.29 -19.15 34.01
C TYR A 464 1.39 -17.93 34.05
N ARG A 465 0.95 -17.56 35.24
CA ARG A 465 0.20 -16.34 35.51
C ARG A 465 1.08 -15.37 36.29
N TYR A 466 1.22 -14.15 35.81
CA TYR A 466 1.90 -13.05 36.49
C TYR A 466 0.87 -12.15 37.17
N ASP A 467 1.13 -11.84 38.44
CA ASP A 467 0.40 -10.85 39.25
C ASP A 467 1.21 -9.54 39.28
N PRO A 468 0.75 -8.48 38.59
CA PRO A 468 1.43 -7.19 38.60
C PRO A 468 1.48 -6.51 39.98
N THR A 469 0.55 -6.81 40.88
CA THR A 469 0.54 -6.24 42.24
C THR A 469 1.61 -6.87 43.12
N GLY A 470 1.78 -8.19 42.99
CA GLY A 470 2.75 -8.97 43.75
C GLY A 470 4.13 -9.07 43.09
N ASP A 471 4.27 -8.61 41.84
CA ASP A 471 5.45 -8.80 40.98
C ASP A 471 5.93 -10.26 40.98
N SER A 472 4.98 -11.20 40.75
CA SER A 472 5.26 -12.62 40.94
C SER A 472 4.55 -13.52 39.93
N TRP A 473 5.25 -14.58 39.55
CA TRP A 473 4.73 -15.63 38.67
C TRP A 473 4.21 -16.83 39.46
N THR A 474 3.07 -17.37 39.04
CA THR A 474 2.47 -18.60 39.56
C THR A 474 2.33 -19.62 38.43
N ALA A 475 2.74 -20.86 38.67
CA ALA A 475 2.54 -21.95 37.72
C ALA A 475 1.07 -22.38 37.68
N MET A 476 0.52 -22.50 36.48
CA MET A 476 -0.87 -22.92 36.23
C MET A 476 -0.90 -24.35 35.66
N ALA A 477 -2.09 -24.88 35.38
CA ALA A 477 -2.21 -26.17 34.71
C ALA A 477 -1.61 -26.09 33.30
N ASN A 478 -0.74 -27.05 32.99
CA ASN A 478 -0.09 -27.14 31.70
C ASN A 478 -1.10 -27.49 30.59
N MET A 479 -0.85 -26.98 29.38
CA MET A 479 -1.60 -27.34 28.19
C MET A 479 -1.54 -28.85 27.91
N THR A 480 -2.62 -29.39 27.37
CA THR A 480 -2.71 -30.80 26.94
C THR A 480 -1.93 -31.09 25.66
N ASN A 481 -1.69 -30.05 24.85
CA ASN A 481 -0.82 -30.06 23.67
C ASN A 481 0.33 -29.05 23.87
N THR A 482 1.42 -29.18 23.13
CA THR A 482 2.58 -28.30 23.20
C THR A 482 2.71 -27.48 21.90
N PRO A 483 1.82 -26.53 21.58
CA PRO A 483 1.99 -25.69 20.40
C PRO A 483 3.00 -24.54 20.65
N ALA A 484 3.67 -24.10 19.58
CA ALA A 484 4.33 -22.78 19.49
C ALA A 484 3.81 -22.04 18.25
N PHE A 485 3.93 -20.71 18.21
CA PHE A 485 3.40 -19.87 17.11
C PHE A 485 1.89 -20.05 16.88
N PHE A 486 1.15 -20.30 17.96
CA PHE A 486 -0.30 -20.39 18.02
C PHE A 486 -0.88 -19.05 18.46
N CYS A 487 -2.18 -18.85 18.22
CA CYS A 487 -2.91 -17.71 18.76
C CYS A 487 -3.55 -18.04 20.10
N ALA A 488 -3.59 -17.04 20.98
CA ALA A 488 -4.30 -17.12 22.25
C ALA A 488 -5.15 -15.85 22.46
N PHE A 489 -6.34 -16.02 23.00
CA PHE A 489 -7.34 -14.97 23.22
C PHE A 489 -7.99 -15.17 24.58
N ALA A 490 -8.35 -14.11 25.29
CA ALA A 490 -8.98 -14.22 26.60
C ALA A 490 -10.38 -13.58 26.60
N TYR A 491 -11.41 -14.38 26.84
CA TYR A 491 -12.79 -13.94 26.76
C TYR A 491 -13.65 -14.69 27.79
N ASP A 492 -14.55 -13.96 28.46
CA ASP A 492 -15.54 -14.48 29.43
C ASP A 492 -15.04 -15.56 30.40
N GLY A 493 -13.86 -15.36 30.99
CA GLY A 493 -13.31 -16.23 32.04
C GLY A 493 -12.45 -17.38 31.50
N ASP A 494 -12.32 -17.49 30.18
CA ASP A 494 -11.57 -18.53 29.49
C ASP A 494 -10.41 -17.96 28.67
N ILE A 495 -9.40 -18.80 28.41
CA ILE A 495 -8.37 -18.53 27.41
C ILE A 495 -8.50 -19.54 26.27
N TYR A 496 -8.81 -19.05 25.08
CA TYR A 496 -8.89 -19.82 23.84
C TYR A 496 -7.53 -19.85 23.17
N THR A 497 -7.12 -21.02 22.70
CA THR A 497 -5.91 -21.19 21.90
C THR A 497 -6.26 -21.83 20.57
N VAL A 498 -5.55 -21.50 19.49
CA VAL A 498 -5.82 -22.08 18.18
C VAL A 498 -4.58 -22.11 17.29
N GLY A 499 -4.43 -23.18 16.52
CA GLY A 499 -3.39 -23.35 15.52
C GLY A 499 -1.98 -23.54 16.11
N GLY A 500 -0.96 -23.14 15.36
CA GLY A 500 0.45 -23.24 15.71
C GLY A 500 1.11 -24.55 15.28
N VAL A 501 2.30 -24.82 15.83
CA VAL A 501 3.11 -26.01 15.55
C VAL A 501 3.26 -26.85 16.80
N ALA A 502 2.77 -28.08 16.78
CA ALA A 502 3.00 -29.07 17.83
C ALA A 502 4.13 -30.02 17.40
N GLY A 503 5.31 -29.87 18.02
CA GLY A 503 6.53 -30.55 17.56
C GLY A 503 7.01 -29.96 16.23
N SER A 504 6.92 -30.76 15.16
CA SER A 504 7.25 -30.32 13.80
C SER A 504 6.02 -30.25 12.89
N THR A 505 4.81 -30.37 13.45
CA THR A 505 3.58 -30.52 12.69
C THR A 505 2.64 -29.33 12.97
N PRO A 506 2.30 -28.54 11.95
CA PRO A 506 1.24 -27.53 12.08
C PRO A 506 -0.09 -28.17 12.47
N THR A 507 -0.89 -27.46 13.25
CA THR A 507 -2.20 -27.93 13.73
C THR A 507 -3.29 -26.90 13.43
N ALA A 508 -4.53 -27.36 13.35
CA ALA A 508 -5.73 -26.52 13.27
C ALA A 508 -6.49 -26.48 14.60
N SER A 509 -6.18 -27.40 15.51
CA SER A 509 -6.91 -27.61 16.75
C SER A 509 -6.75 -26.44 17.72
N GLY A 510 -7.81 -26.20 18.49
CA GLY A 510 -7.80 -25.29 19.62
C GLY A 510 -8.04 -25.96 20.96
N TYR A 511 -7.73 -25.24 22.04
CA TYR A 511 -7.97 -25.64 23.42
C TYR A 511 -8.45 -24.45 24.23
N ILE A 512 -9.34 -24.72 25.18
CA ILE A 512 -9.94 -23.74 26.08
C ILE A 512 -9.40 -23.99 27.49
N TYR A 513 -8.93 -22.95 28.13
CA TYR A 513 -8.49 -22.98 29.52
C TYR A 513 -9.49 -22.23 30.40
N ASP A 514 -10.18 -23.00 31.23
CA ASP A 514 -11.02 -22.47 32.31
C ASP A 514 -10.10 -21.91 33.41
N ILE A 515 -10.09 -20.58 33.54
CA ILE A 515 -9.23 -19.87 34.49
C ILE A 515 -9.64 -20.19 35.93
N ALA A 516 -10.94 -20.26 36.21
CA ALA A 516 -11.47 -20.50 37.55
C ALA A 516 -11.22 -21.95 37.99
N GLY A 517 -11.44 -22.91 37.09
CA GLY A 517 -11.18 -24.33 37.30
C GLY A 517 -9.70 -24.71 37.19
N ASN A 518 -8.85 -23.84 36.62
CA ASN A 518 -7.46 -24.10 36.30
C ASN A 518 -7.30 -25.42 35.53
N SER A 519 -8.05 -25.56 34.43
CA SER A 519 -8.12 -26.81 33.67
C SER A 519 -8.31 -26.58 32.18
N TRP A 520 -7.86 -27.54 31.37
CA TRP A 520 -7.91 -27.47 29.92
C TRP A 520 -8.95 -28.44 29.35
N SER A 521 -9.69 -28.00 28.34
CA SER A 521 -10.53 -28.82 27.47
C SER A 521 -10.18 -28.59 26.00
N ALA A 522 -10.51 -29.55 25.14
CA ALA A 522 -10.41 -29.34 23.70
C ALA A 522 -11.49 -28.34 23.26
N ASP A 523 -11.12 -27.41 22.38
CA ASP A 523 -12.11 -26.60 21.67
C ASP A 523 -12.74 -27.50 20.59
N PRO A 524 -14.07 -27.68 20.58
CA PRO A 524 -14.73 -28.47 19.53
C PRO A 524 -14.60 -27.83 18.14
N ILE A 525 -14.28 -26.54 18.06
CA ILE A 525 -14.18 -25.80 16.80
C ILE A 525 -12.70 -25.55 16.49
N SER A 526 -12.23 -26.18 15.41
CA SER A 526 -10.87 -26.01 14.89
C SER A 526 -10.87 -25.04 13.72
N LEU A 527 -9.70 -24.50 13.39
CA LEU A 527 -9.53 -23.76 12.14
C LEU A 527 -9.89 -24.63 10.93
N PRO A 528 -10.38 -24.04 9.82
CA PRO A 528 -10.66 -24.78 8.58
C PRO A 528 -9.42 -25.46 7.98
N GLN A 529 -8.22 -25.01 8.35
CA GLN A 529 -6.96 -25.60 7.94
C GLN A 529 -5.88 -25.42 9.03
N THR A 530 -4.80 -26.19 8.91
CA THR A 530 -3.65 -26.09 9.82
C THR A 530 -2.83 -24.85 9.50
N LEU A 531 -2.61 -23.98 10.48
CA LEU A 531 -1.86 -22.74 10.30
C LEU A 531 -0.92 -22.49 11.48
N TRP A 532 0.22 -21.87 11.22
CA TRP A 532 1.11 -21.37 12.27
C TRP A 532 1.79 -20.06 11.89
N GLY A 533 2.19 -19.29 12.91
CA GLY A 533 2.78 -17.97 12.71
C GLY A 533 1.77 -16.95 12.19
N MET A 534 0.50 -17.11 12.55
CA MET A 534 -0.59 -16.20 12.21
C MET A 534 -0.49 -14.90 13.03
N ALA A 535 -1.07 -13.83 12.54
CA ALA A 535 -1.48 -12.72 13.37
C ALA A 535 -2.69 -13.13 14.22
N CYS A 536 -2.70 -12.71 15.48
CA CYS A 536 -3.78 -12.98 16.42
C CYS A 536 -4.44 -11.65 16.77
N ILE A 537 -5.70 -11.45 16.39
CA ILE A 537 -6.43 -10.22 16.69
C ILE A 537 -7.65 -10.56 17.54
N GLN A 538 -7.76 -9.91 18.69
CA GLN A 538 -8.97 -9.94 19.51
C GLN A 538 -9.69 -8.61 19.37
N GLY A 539 -11.00 -8.65 19.16
CA GLY A 539 -11.84 -7.47 19.05
C GLY A 539 -13.29 -7.71 19.39
N GLY A 540 -14.16 -6.83 18.89
CA GLY A 540 -15.55 -6.73 19.37
C GLY A 540 -15.67 -5.78 20.57
N THR A 541 -16.91 -5.50 20.97
CA THR A 541 -17.19 -4.54 22.05
C THR A 541 -16.81 -5.08 23.43
N GLU A 542 -16.87 -6.39 23.60
CA GLU A 542 -16.55 -7.13 24.83
C GLU A 542 -15.33 -8.06 24.67
N GLY A 543 -14.73 -8.11 23.47
CA GLY A 543 -13.59 -8.97 23.15
C GLY A 543 -13.98 -10.34 22.56
N GLU A 544 -15.23 -10.49 22.12
CA GLU A 544 -15.87 -11.70 21.62
C GLU A 544 -15.42 -12.12 20.22
N LEU A 545 -14.91 -11.19 19.42
CA LEU A 545 -14.46 -11.44 18.05
C LEU A 545 -13.00 -11.86 18.04
N LEU A 546 -12.74 -13.07 17.54
CA LEU A 546 -11.40 -13.63 17.41
C LEU A 546 -11.05 -13.73 15.94
N ALA A 547 -10.00 -13.04 15.49
CA ALA A 547 -9.49 -13.17 14.14
C ALA A 547 -8.08 -13.75 14.10
N VAL A 548 -7.84 -14.59 13.09
CA VAL A 548 -6.50 -15.02 12.70
C VAL A 548 -6.25 -14.62 11.25
N ALA A 549 -5.07 -14.11 10.94
CA ALA A 549 -4.74 -13.69 9.59
C ALA A 549 -3.33 -14.13 9.20
N GLY A 550 -3.18 -14.51 7.94
CA GLY A 550 -1.91 -14.98 7.40
C GLY A 550 -1.41 -16.28 8.04
N GLY A 551 -0.10 -16.45 8.10
CA GLY A 551 0.54 -17.66 8.56
C GLY A 551 0.99 -18.57 7.42
N VAL A 552 1.39 -19.78 7.77
CA VAL A 552 1.80 -20.81 6.83
C VAL A 552 1.11 -22.13 7.13
N ASP A 553 0.80 -22.87 6.07
CA ASP A 553 0.09 -24.14 6.15
C ASP A 553 1.02 -25.35 6.40
N ALA A 554 0.44 -26.56 6.40
CA ALA A 554 1.21 -27.81 6.53
C ALA A 554 2.19 -28.07 5.37
N SER A 555 2.00 -27.43 4.22
CA SER A 555 2.90 -27.51 3.06
C SER A 555 4.00 -26.45 3.08
N SER A 556 4.02 -25.59 4.11
CA SER A 556 4.88 -24.39 4.22
C SER A 556 4.56 -23.31 3.18
N ALA A 557 3.36 -23.35 2.59
CA ALA A 557 2.86 -22.27 1.74
C ALA A 557 2.32 -21.13 2.62
N LEU A 558 2.54 -19.89 2.20
CA LEU A 558 1.93 -18.73 2.82
C LEU A 558 0.41 -18.80 2.63
N PHE A 559 -0.31 -18.55 3.70
CA PHE A 559 -1.74 -18.35 3.65
C PHE A 559 -2.02 -16.85 3.51
N ALA A 560 -2.77 -16.47 2.48
CA ALA A 560 -3.21 -15.09 2.30
C ALA A 560 -4.41 -14.76 3.19
N GLY A 561 -5.29 -15.75 3.40
CA GLY A 561 -6.56 -15.51 4.04
C GLY A 561 -6.51 -15.17 5.53
N SER A 562 -7.68 -14.84 6.00
CA SER A 562 -7.98 -14.64 7.40
C SER A 562 -9.29 -15.33 7.77
N TYR A 563 -9.41 -15.71 9.04
CA TYR A 563 -10.63 -16.26 9.60
C TYR A 563 -11.07 -15.43 10.79
N LEU A 564 -12.37 -15.20 10.89
CA LEU A 564 -13.03 -14.55 12.02
C LEU A 564 -13.91 -15.58 12.73
N ARG A 565 -13.98 -15.48 14.06
CA ARG A 565 -14.87 -16.26 14.90
C ARG A 565 -15.51 -15.37 15.95
N ASP A 566 -16.83 -15.30 15.89
CA ASP A 566 -17.64 -14.64 16.91
C ASP A 566 -18.09 -15.65 17.96
N LEU A 567 -17.67 -15.44 19.21
CA LEU A 567 -18.05 -16.30 20.34
C LEU A 567 -19.47 -16.04 20.89
N SER A 568 -20.13 -14.95 20.48
CA SER A 568 -21.46 -14.59 20.94
C SER A 568 -22.61 -15.26 20.16
N ALA A 569 -22.49 -15.37 18.83
CA ALA A 569 -23.58 -15.81 17.95
C ALA A 569 -23.38 -17.18 17.28
N LYS A 570 -22.19 -17.47 16.72
CA LYS A 570 -21.98 -18.58 15.76
C LYS A 570 -20.93 -19.59 16.21
N GLY A 571 -19.89 -19.14 16.92
CA GLY A 571 -18.82 -19.96 17.45
C GLY A 571 -17.96 -20.68 16.40
N THR A 572 -18.16 -20.45 15.10
CA THR A 572 -17.41 -21.03 13.97
C THR A 572 -16.29 -20.12 13.47
N TRP A 573 -15.32 -20.67 12.73
CA TRP A 573 -14.31 -19.88 12.01
C TRP A 573 -14.74 -19.72 10.56
N ASP A 574 -15.03 -18.48 10.17
CA ASP A 574 -15.52 -18.11 8.85
C ASP A 574 -14.49 -17.28 8.10
N LEU A 575 -14.45 -17.39 6.76
CA LEU A 575 -13.50 -16.66 5.93
C LEU A 575 -13.75 -15.15 6.04
N TYR A 576 -12.69 -14.38 6.24
CA TYR A 576 -12.74 -12.96 6.60
C TYR A 576 -11.89 -12.07 5.66
N GLY A 577 -11.75 -12.52 4.41
CA GLY A 577 -10.97 -11.85 3.37
C GLY A 577 -9.49 -12.24 3.34
N ASP A 578 -8.82 -11.82 2.27
CA ASP A 578 -7.41 -12.12 2.01
C ASP A 578 -6.50 -10.91 2.27
N LEU A 579 -5.33 -11.16 2.86
CA LEU A 579 -4.24 -10.19 2.98
C LEU A 579 -3.70 -9.85 1.58
N VAL A 580 -3.59 -8.55 1.27
CA VAL A 580 -2.92 -8.03 0.06
C VAL A 580 -1.52 -8.64 -0.10
N THR A 581 -0.77 -8.65 1.01
CA THR A 581 0.54 -9.27 1.12
C THR A 581 0.50 -10.40 2.14
N PRO A 582 0.50 -11.67 1.70
CA PRO A 582 0.55 -12.82 2.59
C PRO A 582 1.81 -12.81 3.45
N VAL A 583 1.64 -12.86 4.77
CA VAL A 583 2.75 -12.84 5.74
C VAL A 583 2.57 -13.90 6.82
N TYR A 584 3.69 -14.36 7.38
CA TYR A 584 3.70 -15.22 8.57
C TYR A 584 4.77 -14.76 9.56
N ARG A 585 4.71 -15.30 10.79
CA ARG A 585 5.48 -14.81 11.95
C ARG A 585 5.27 -13.30 12.11
N THR A 586 4.02 -12.90 11.95
CA THR A 586 3.53 -11.53 12.02
C THR A 586 2.83 -11.30 13.36
N ALA A 587 2.42 -10.07 13.64
CA ALA A 587 1.67 -9.71 14.82
C ALA A 587 0.30 -9.13 14.46
N GLY A 588 -0.67 -9.34 15.34
CA GLY A 588 -2.03 -8.85 15.20
C GLY A 588 -2.41 -7.89 16.33
N ALA A 589 -3.24 -6.88 16.03
CA ALA A 589 -3.82 -5.98 17.02
C ALA A 589 -5.13 -5.37 16.49
N GLN A 590 -6.01 -4.91 17.36
CA GLN A 590 -7.24 -4.21 17.00
C GLN A 590 -7.12 -2.70 17.25
N LEU A 591 -7.80 -1.87 16.46
CA LEU A 591 -7.98 -0.46 16.77
C LEU A 591 -9.36 0.01 16.33
N GLY A 592 -10.22 0.39 17.30
CA GLY A 592 -11.64 0.57 17.02
C GLY A 592 -12.22 -0.74 16.49
N ASP A 593 -12.95 -0.66 15.39
CA ASP A 593 -13.53 -1.84 14.76
C ASP A 593 -12.56 -2.52 13.78
N TYR A 594 -11.30 -2.09 13.67
CA TYR A 594 -10.37 -2.62 12.66
C TYR A 594 -9.40 -3.65 13.23
N ALA A 595 -9.23 -4.75 12.52
CA ALA A 595 -8.14 -5.70 12.70
C ALA A 595 -6.89 -5.23 11.94
N PHE A 596 -5.71 -5.36 12.56
CA PHE A 596 -4.42 -5.02 11.96
C PHE A 596 -3.48 -6.22 11.95
N VAL A 597 -2.77 -6.40 10.84
CA VAL A 597 -1.63 -7.29 10.67
C VAL A 597 -0.39 -6.44 10.46
N VAL A 598 0.58 -6.56 11.36
CA VAL A 598 1.73 -5.65 11.46
C VAL A 598 3.02 -6.43 11.26
N ASN A 599 3.74 -6.07 10.19
CA ASN A 599 4.98 -6.70 9.73
C ASN A 599 4.81 -8.20 9.40
N GLY A 600 5.85 -9.01 9.56
CA GLY A 600 5.86 -10.45 9.23
C GLY A 600 6.87 -10.78 8.14
N SER A 601 6.79 -11.97 7.56
CA SER A 601 7.70 -12.46 6.53
C SER A 601 6.93 -12.93 5.29
N THR A 602 7.41 -12.61 4.10
CA THR A 602 6.88 -13.12 2.81
C THR A 602 7.56 -14.41 2.36
N GLY A 603 8.31 -15.05 3.24
CA GLY A 603 8.92 -16.35 2.99
C GLY A 603 10.28 -16.48 3.64
N GLY A 604 10.48 -17.59 4.37
CA GLY A 604 11.73 -17.83 5.10
C GLY A 604 12.05 -16.67 6.06
N PHE A 605 13.21 -16.05 5.87
CA PHE A 605 13.65 -14.86 6.60
C PHE A 605 13.64 -13.63 5.69
N THR A 606 12.46 -13.30 5.16
CA THR A 606 12.22 -12.10 4.33
C THR A 606 11.23 -11.20 5.04
N PRO A 607 11.63 -10.54 6.14
CA PRO A 607 10.72 -9.71 6.89
C PRO A 607 10.23 -8.52 6.08
N THR A 608 9.05 -8.01 6.46
CA THR A 608 8.38 -6.89 5.80
C THR A 608 8.35 -5.67 6.71
N ASN A 609 8.24 -4.50 6.09
CA ASN A 609 7.98 -3.23 6.77
C ASN A 609 6.62 -2.69 6.34
N ILE A 610 5.56 -3.47 6.55
CA ILE A 610 4.20 -3.10 6.14
C ILE A 610 3.23 -3.34 7.29
N PHE A 611 2.08 -2.69 7.24
CA PHE A 611 0.91 -3.11 7.98
C PHE A 611 -0.32 -3.11 7.07
N GLN A 612 -1.24 -4.02 7.37
CA GLN A 612 -2.48 -4.23 6.65
C GLN A 612 -3.62 -4.22 7.65
N TYR A 613 -4.80 -3.78 7.25
CA TYR A 613 -5.95 -3.77 8.15
C TYR A 613 -7.25 -4.14 7.44
N ASN A 614 -8.24 -4.62 8.18
CA ASN A 614 -9.58 -4.92 7.69
C ASN A 614 -10.62 -4.58 8.78
N LEU A 615 -11.84 -4.22 8.38
CA LEU A 615 -12.95 -3.94 9.29
C LEU A 615 -13.48 -5.21 9.93
N MET A 616 -13.49 -5.29 11.25
CA MET A 616 -13.89 -6.42 12.07
C MET A 616 -15.32 -6.21 12.58
N GLU A 617 -16.29 -6.32 11.67
CA GLU A 617 -17.69 -6.39 12.05
C GLU A 617 -18.08 -7.80 12.48
N GLY A 618 -19.00 -7.87 13.45
CA GLY A 618 -19.72 -9.12 13.72
C GLY A 618 -20.44 -9.54 12.44
N ILE A 619 -20.38 -10.83 12.10
CA ILE A 619 -21.10 -11.35 10.94
C ILE A 619 -22.59 -11.14 11.23
N ALA A 620 -23.18 -10.08 10.66
CA ALA A 620 -24.60 -9.78 10.76
C ALA A 620 -25.41 -11.07 10.53
N ASP A 621 -26.44 -11.27 11.34
CA ASP A 621 -27.40 -12.33 11.10
C ASP A 621 -28.16 -11.99 9.82
N ASP A 622 -27.70 -12.56 8.70
CA ASP A 622 -28.43 -12.63 7.42
C ASP A 622 -29.80 -13.36 7.54
N ASP A 623 -30.24 -13.70 8.75
CA ASP A 623 -31.48 -14.42 9.03
C ASP A 623 -32.60 -13.54 9.65
N ASP A 624 -32.37 -12.25 9.95
CA ASP A 624 -33.40 -11.39 10.57
C ASP A 624 -34.30 -10.61 9.57
N ASP A 625 -34.14 -10.82 8.26
CA ASP A 625 -34.93 -10.10 7.23
C ASP A 625 -36.26 -10.80 6.83
N ASP A 626 -36.74 -11.80 7.57
CA ASP A 626 -37.96 -12.56 7.22
C ASP A 626 -39.05 -12.67 8.32
N ASP A 627 -38.92 -12.06 9.50
CA ASP A 627 -39.92 -12.23 10.58
C ASP A 627 -40.62 -10.94 11.11
N ASP A 628 -40.35 -9.74 10.56
CA ASP A 628 -40.98 -8.48 11.03
C ASP A 628 -42.23 -8.04 10.24
N ASP A 629 -42.95 -8.99 9.63
CA ASP A 629 -44.22 -8.73 8.93
C ASP A 629 -45.41 -9.42 9.64
N ASN A 630 -45.44 -9.45 10.98
CA ASN A 630 -46.65 -9.86 11.69
C ASN A 630 -46.84 -9.45 13.17
N ASP A 631 -46.38 -8.28 13.62
CA ASP A 631 -46.77 -7.76 14.95
C ASP A 631 -47.18 -6.29 14.88
N ASP A 632 -48.32 -6.04 14.22
CA ASP A 632 -49.06 -4.78 14.35
C ASP A 632 -50.57 -5.06 14.44
N ASN A 633 -50.97 -5.66 15.57
CA ASN A 633 -52.26 -5.44 16.21
C ASN A 633 -52.32 -6.14 17.57
N ASP A 634 -52.08 -5.39 18.64
CA ASP A 634 -52.88 -5.55 19.85
C ASP A 634 -52.74 -4.31 20.75
N ASP A 635 -53.70 -3.39 20.60
CA ASP A 635 -54.04 -2.40 21.62
C ASP A 635 -55.54 -2.06 21.52
N ASN A 636 -56.41 -2.90 22.10
CA ASN A 636 -57.32 -2.49 23.18
C ASN A 636 -58.44 -3.51 23.51
N ASP A 637 -58.64 -3.61 24.83
CA ASP A 637 -59.88 -3.86 25.58
C ASP A 637 -60.41 -5.29 25.79
N ASP A 638 -60.17 -5.77 27.02
CA ASP A 638 -61.20 -6.19 28.00
C ASP A 638 -62.51 -6.81 27.45
N ASN A 639 -62.66 -8.14 27.56
CA ASN A 639 -63.60 -8.76 28.51
C ASN A 639 -63.72 -10.29 28.39
N ASP A 640 -64.11 -10.85 29.53
CA ASP A 640 -64.60 -12.20 29.81
C ASP A 640 -65.57 -12.81 28.77
N ASP A 641 -65.65 -14.15 28.87
CA ASP A 641 -66.76 -15.06 28.52
C ASP A 641 -66.82 -15.71 27.13
N ASN A 642 -66.43 -16.99 27.14
CA ASN A 642 -67.27 -18.17 26.85
C ASN A 642 -67.91 -18.38 25.44
N ASP A 643 -67.73 -19.61 24.97
CA ASP A 643 -68.65 -20.43 24.15
C ASP A 643 -68.74 -20.24 22.61
N THR A 644 -68.26 -21.28 21.93
CA THR A 644 -68.93 -22.04 20.85
C THR A 644 -69.42 -21.40 19.54
N THR A 645 -68.99 -22.06 18.46
CA THR A 645 -69.73 -22.53 17.26
C THR A 645 -70.10 -21.56 16.13
N ASP A 646 -69.73 -22.06 14.93
CA ASP A 646 -70.47 -22.15 13.67
C ASP A 646 -70.83 -20.90 12.84
N ASP A 647 -70.38 -21.02 11.59
CA ASP A 647 -71.11 -20.88 10.33
C ASP A 647 -71.54 -19.50 9.79
N ASP A 648 -71.11 -19.35 8.54
CA ASP A 648 -71.88 -18.94 7.35
C ASP A 648 -72.04 -17.46 6.95
N THR A 649 -71.70 -17.29 5.67
CA THR A 649 -72.42 -16.55 4.61
C THR A 649 -72.31 -15.03 4.51
N GLY A 650 -71.80 -14.62 3.34
CA GLY A 650 -72.43 -13.65 2.41
C GLY A 650 -72.47 -12.21 2.91
N ASP A 651 -72.66 -11.20 2.08
CA ASP A 651 -72.85 -11.06 0.65
C ASP A 651 -72.81 -9.52 0.46
N ASP A 652 -72.59 -9.10 -0.78
CA ASP A 652 -73.22 -7.93 -1.37
C ASP A 652 -72.81 -6.49 -0.96
N ASP A 653 -72.30 -5.85 -2.01
CA ASP A 653 -72.92 -4.71 -2.68
C ASP A 653 -72.46 -3.27 -2.34
N ASP A 654 -71.89 -2.72 -3.41
CA ASP A 654 -72.34 -1.54 -4.13
C ASP A 654 -71.94 -0.13 -3.68
N ASN A 655 -71.29 0.49 -4.66
CA ASN A 655 -71.68 1.74 -5.32
C ASN A 655 -71.02 3.06 -4.92
N ASP A 656 -70.32 3.54 -5.95
CA ASP A 656 -70.58 4.78 -6.68
C ASP A 656 -70.01 6.10 -6.15
N ASP A 657 -69.19 6.64 -7.05
CA ASP A 657 -69.32 7.97 -7.65
C ASP A 657 -68.79 9.19 -6.88
N ASN A 658 -67.60 9.56 -7.36
CA ASN A 658 -67.36 10.74 -8.21
C ASN A 658 -67.26 12.15 -7.61
N ASP A 659 -66.32 12.85 -8.27
CA ASP A 659 -66.24 14.27 -8.56
C ASP A 659 -65.47 15.19 -7.60
N ASP A 660 -64.24 15.45 -8.05
CA ASP A 660 -63.73 16.76 -8.49
C ASP A 660 -63.53 17.91 -7.49
N ASN A 661 -62.27 18.35 -7.51
CA ASN A 661 -61.79 19.72 -7.79
C ASN A 661 -61.05 20.51 -6.68
N ASP A 662 -59.85 20.90 -7.12
CA ASP A 662 -59.19 22.21 -7.00
C ASP A 662 -58.53 22.64 -5.68
N ASP A 663 -57.19 22.72 -5.80
CA ASP A 663 -56.31 23.86 -5.53
C ASP A 663 -56.32 24.53 -4.15
N ASN A 664 -55.25 24.20 -3.42
CA ASN A 664 -54.13 25.08 -3.04
C ASN A 664 -54.37 26.47 -2.41
N ASP A 665 -53.74 26.61 -1.23
CA ASP A 665 -52.85 27.70 -0.81
C ASP A 665 -53.30 28.74 0.24
N THR A 666 -52.39 28.90 1.21
CA THR A 666 -52.14 29.99 2.17
C THR A 666 -53.25 30.56 3.06
N THR A 667 -52.95 30.70 4.36
CA THR A 667 -53.09 31.95 5.14
C THR A 667 -52.32 31.80 6.46
N ASP A 668 -51.97 32.82 7.22
CA ASP A 668 -51.56 34.23 7.06
C ASP A 668 -51.40 34.72 8.53
N ASP A 669 -50.64 35.79 8.71
CA ASP A 669 -50.28 36.43 9.99
C ASP A 669 -51.43 36.67 10.99
N ASP A 670 -51.10 36.75 12.29
CA ASP A 670 -51.71 37.77 13.14
C ASP A 670 -50.80 38.29 14.26
N THR A 671 -51.13 39.51 14.63
CA THR A 671 -50.37 40.61 15.21
C THR A 671 -50.51 40.75 16.73
N GLY A 672 -49.60 41.48 17.38
CA GLY A 672 -49.80 41.92 18.78
C GLY A 672 -48.67 42.77 19.36
N THR A 673 -49.00 44.01 19.72
CA THR A 673 -48.16 45.15 20.13
C THR A 673 -47.76 45.16 21.61
N ASP A 674 -46.63 45.79 21.94
CA ASP A 674 -46.49 47.02 22.77
C ASP A 674 -45.21 47.10 23.63
N ASP A 675 -44.75 48.36 23.73
CA ASP A 675 -43.93 49.02 24.76
C ASP A 675 -42.40 49.12 24.63
N ASP A 676 -42.01 50.40 24.61
CA ASP A 676 -40.70 51.03 24.63
C ASP A 676 -39.85 50.68 25.86
N ASP A 677 -38.53 50.52 25.69
CA ASP A 677 -37.57 51.46 26.30
C ASP A 677 -36.15 51.24 25.76
N ASN A 678 -35.56 52.38 25.41
CA ASN A 678 -34.24 52.62 24.85
C ASN A 678 -33.18 52.65 25.96
N ASP A 679 -32.01 52.04 25.74
CA ASP A 679 -30.71 52.71 25.93
C ASP A 679 -29.54 51.77 25.58
N ASP A 680 -28.90 52.12 24.46
CA ASP A 680 -27.54 51.80 24.03
C ASP A 680 -26.51 52.51 24.96
N VAL A 681 -25.23 52.06 24.95
CA VAL A 681 -23.97 52.82 25.15
C VAL A 681 -22.80 51.91 25.61
N THR A 682 -21.98 51.53 24.61
CA THR A 682 -20.51 51.73 24.40
C THR A 682 -19.42 51.41 25.46
N ASP A 683 -18.41 50.67 24.95
CA ASP A 683 -16.95 50.96 24.84
C ASP A 683 -15.97 51.04 26.04
N ASP A 684 -14.73 50.66 25.66
CA ASP A 684 -13.38 51.12 26.09
C ASP A 684 -12.50 50.22 27.00
N ASP A 685 -11.60 49.48 26.33
CA ASP A 685 -10.12 49.59 26.31
C ASP A 685 -9.26 49.88 27.58
N ASN A 686 -8.12 49.16 27.58
CA ASN A 686 -6.75 49.55 27.95
C ASN A 686 -6.18 49.43 29.39
N ASP A 687 -5.23 48.48 29.50
CA ASP A 687 -3.77 48.69 29.65
C ASP A 687 -3.12 48.99 31.03
N SER A 688 -1.96 48.33 31.18
CA SER A 688 -0.68 48.81 31.73
C SER A 688 -0.21 48.44 33.15
N GLY A 689 1.02 47.88 33.16
CA GLY A 689 2.10 48.09 34.14
C GLY A 689 2.13 47.13 35.34
N GLY A 690 3.25 46.55 35.77
CA GLY A 690 4.67 46.74 35.48
C GLY A 690 5.48 46.12 36.64
N ASP A 691 6.68 45.65 36.30
CA ASP A 691 7.92 45.40 37.08
C ASP A 691 7.88 45.32 38.64
N ASP A 692 8.52 44.27 39.19
CA ASP A 692 9.77 44.39 39.97
C ASP A 692 10.15 43.05 40.66
N ASP A 693 11.32 42.54 40.25
CA ASP A 693 12.46 42.01 41.00
C ASP A 693 12.35 41.23 42.34
N ASP A 694 13.32 40.31 42.42
CA ASP A 694 14.08 39.79 43.57
C ASP A 694 13.66 38.47 44.27
N ASP A 695 14.52 37.46 44.03
CA ASP A 695 15.27 36.68 45.01
C ASP A 695 14.53 36.18 46.27
N ASP A 696 14.45 34.87 46.45
CA ASP A 696 15.53 34.11 47.13
C ASP A 696 15.05 32.68 47.46
N SER A 697 16.03 31.78 47.35
CA SER A 697 16.18 30.41 47.81
C SER A 697 15.20 29.78 48.81
N GLY A 698 15.08 28.44 48.70
CA GLY A 698 15.26 27.61 49.90
C GLY A 698 14.42 26.34 50.01
N CYS A 699 15.03 25.22 49.66
CA CYS A 699 14.98 23.93 50.36
C CYS A 699 13.63 23.39 50.90
N GLY A 700 13.15 22.33 50.24
CA GLY A 700 13.06 20.98 50.80
C GLY A 700 12.34 20.74 52.13
N CYS A 701 11.28 19.93 52.07
CA CYS A 701 11.17 18.66 52.79
C CYS A 701 10.31 17.71 51.96
#